data_AF-A0A6A6VFQ7-F1
#
_entry.id   AF-A0A6A6VFQ7-F1
#
_cell.length_a   1.000
_cell.length_b   1.000
_cell.length_c   1.000
_cell.angle_alpha   90.00
_cell.angle_beta   90.00
_cell.angle_gamma   90.00
#
_symmetry.space_group_name_H-M   'P 1'
#
loop_
_entity.id
_entity.type
_entity.pdbx_description
1 polymer ?
#
loop_
_entity_poly.entity_id
_entity_poly.type
_entity_poly.pdbx_seq_one_letter_code
_entity_poly.pdbx_strand_id
1 'polypeptide(L)'
;MRLAGLLLLPFIGLLHSIVSAAVLHTGFRDVFWDDDTWSLINHNFARGDFRHRMSLANGYLGINVAATGPFYEYENATKGEDTDLNGWPLENFRSTFATIAGFYGWFEELTQSNYPWLNQYGGESVISGIPHWAGLYVEADGALLNATVEPQYISDFEAALNISAGEMSWDYVWTPSPNNPIHVQYRMLVHKLHVNKAAIQLTLTALSRETDVTVYDVLEGDGAERTESVEKGAEKAANTIWSAVRPVNITEVTAYIYSTVKAYSVQLMSRTTHMHYEGVVRANESSIAQSFDLYLPLGKPVRVEKFVGAASSDAFPDPQSVAQEASSSGALLGYDMLRTSHVAEWQEILPRHSVDRYHLQNGSLPEDVHIRGAQIMAVTNPFYILQNTVGPNAILAAKNPRLGVDSIPVCGLGSDCYGGFIMWDADVWMAPGLQVSHPHSMRQVTRYRREKFEQAQKNVGMAFSSSKADRKFHPNGAVYPWTSGRYGNCTATGPCFDYEYHLNGDIGISLYNELVTTGDDGYFKEDLLPIMLAISHFYNDLLSYDKEKDLYYVSNATDPDEYANNIDQPAFTTALIQTHLNLTNHILTWFGEEEEKRWRDVAAKLRMPIDEKTSIIKEYEGMTGNVDVKQADVVLIDDLLHFHQKESLRALDYYAAKQSRLGPGMTYAAYSIVANELSPSGCASYTYDLYSSQPYARAPWYQFSEQLIDESPGNGGVRPGFPFLTGMGGANRIAIFGYLGLHLLLDKLEIDPSLPPQIPWLTYRTFYWQGHGIQAVSNQTHTMLTRSGHSLHSANGTYNDRSIPVHVRNEPHLRYLYATKPLIVPNRHIGQMETVRGNILQCEIDVWATGDSAPGQIPLAAIDGAASTKWQPADARDIAYLTIDMGDRFYPINKVLFDWGQHVPVHYKVLTTNASHGASPYDTLLLDDYRNVTSSCAPAKISVPWVPSNEIKLYKGNTTNCTLPSPIWSGRYVHLGVNGSQAYPHANEKYNRFPTKAKKEATATALFDDSSSDAIVEEEQVDRWKPWRPWDAWHTWQAWKEEAVETVMSMGTCVVEDDDDDWDWVAD
;
A
#
# COMPACT_ATOMS: atom_id res chain seq x y z
N MET A 1 51.16 23.76 -22.33
CA MET A 1 52.30 22.98 -22.89
C MET A 1 52.65 21.93 -21.85
N ARG A 2 52.75 20.63 -22.06
CA ARG A 2 52.65 19.67 -23.18
C ARG A 2 52.49 18.31 -22.44
N LEU A 3 51.44 17.54 -22.74
CA LEU A 3 51.50 16.20 -23.37
C LEU A 3 52.41 15.14 -22.70
N ALA A 4 51.79 13.98 -22.47
CA ALA A 4 52.33 12.64 -22.13
C ALA A 4 52.28 12.23 -20.64
N GLY A 5 51.24 11.47 -20.28
CA GLY A 5 51.10 10.82 -18.98
C GLY A 5 49.77 10.07 -18.85
N LEU A 6 49.40 9.26 -19.85
CA LEU A 6 48.21 8.41 -19.83
C LEU A 6 48.49 7.19 -20.71
N LEU A 7 48.87 6.08 -20.08
CA LEU A 7 48.75 4.68 -20.53
C LEU A 7 49.60 3.80 -19.60
N LEU A 8 48.97 3.24 -18.56
CA LEU A 8 49.20 1.91 -17.96
C LEU A 8 48.68 1.90 -16.51
N LEU A 9 47.85 0.90 -16.20
CA LEU A 9 47.15 0.53 -14.95
C LEU A 9 45.64 0.83 -15.02
N PRO A 10 44.79 -0.21 -15.09
CA PRO A 10 44.61 -1.11 -13.95
C PRO A 10 44.60 -2.61 -14.30
N PHE A 11 45.43 -3.37 -13.59
CA PHE A 11 45.32 -4.83 -13.45
C PHE A 11 45.66 -5.21 -11.99
N ILE A 12 45.02 -4.53 -11.03
CA ILE A 12 45.03 -4.92 -9.62
C ILE A 12 43.63 -4.63 -9.09
N GLY A 13 42.78 -5.64 -9.12
CA GLY A 13 41.38 -5.56 -8.68
C GLY A 13 40.60 -6.82 -9.02
N LEU A 14 41.25 -7.99 -8.94
CA LEU A 14 40.64 -9.29 -9.23
C LEU A 14 41.16 -10.29 -8.19
N LEU A 15 40.80 -10.02 -6.94
CA LEU A 15 40.83 -10.91 -5.79
C LEU A 15 39.84 -10.34 -4.77
N HIS A 16 38.58 -10.17 -5.20
CA HIS A 16 37.45 -10.15 -4.27
C HIS A 16 36.97 -11.60 -4.13
N SER A 17 36.82 -12.00 -2.89
CA SER A 17 36.29 -13.26 -2.39
C SER A 17 35.20 -13.86 -3.28
N ILE A 18 35.34 -15.14 -3.60
CA ILE A 18 34.22 -16.01 -3.97
C ILE A 18 33.37 -16.15 -2.71
N VAL A 19 32.51 -15.16 -2.45
CA VAL A 19 31.33 -15.35 -1.61
C VAL A 19 30.28 -15.90 -2.58
N SER A 20 29.85 -17.13 -2.34
CA SER A 20 28.69 -17.70 -3.04
C SER A 20 27.53 -16.70 -2.96
N ALA A 21 26.92 -16.36 -4.10
CA ALA A 21 25.72 -15.53 -4.13
C ALA A 21 24.70 -16.10 -3.13
N ALA A 22 24.26 -15.28 -2.18
CA ALA A 22 23.29 -15.68 -1.16
C ALA A 22 21.90 -15.58 -1.78
N VAL A 23 21.55 -16.53 -2.64
CA VAL A 23 20.16 -16.70 -3.09
C VAL A 23 19.38 -17.33 -1.93
N LEU A 24 18.46 -16.57 -1.35
CA LEU A 24 17.72 -16.93 -0.14
C LEU A 24 16.26 -17.23 -0.49
N HIS A 25 15.65 -18.20 0.21
CA HIS A 25 14.21 -18.44 0.09
C HIS A 25 13.43 -17.32 0.78
N THR A 26 12.39 -16.80 0.12
CA THR A 26 11.58 -15.64 0.58
C THR A 26 10.54 -15.98 1.65
N GLY A 27 10.24 -17.28 1.81
CA GLY A 27 9.10 -17.76 2.60
C GLY A 27 7.90 -18.11 1.73
N PHE A 28 7.82 -17.54 0.53
CA PHE A 28 6.91 -18.00 -0.51
C PHE A 28 7.49 -19.18 -1.27
N ARG A 29 6.64 -20.15 -1.58
CA ARG A 29 7.02 -21.36 -2.30
C ARG A 29 7.60 -21.01 -3.67
N ASP A 30 8.76 -21.57 -3.98
CA ASP A 30 9.46 -21.45 -5.27
C ASP A 30 9.81 -20.00 -5.67
N VAL A 31 9.93 -19.11 -4.67
CA VAL A 31 10.34 -17.70 -4.84
C VAL A 31 11.59 -17.41 -4.01
N PHE A 32 12.59 -16.84 -4.66
CA PHE A 32 13.93 -16.60 -4.12
C PHE A 32 14.30 -15.11 -4.19
N TRP A 33 15.17 -14.69 -3.28
CA TRP A 33 15.73 -13.34 -3.19
C TRP A 33 17.25 -13.39 -3.38
N ASP A 34 17.76 -12.60 -4.31
CA ASP A 34 19.17 -12.30 -4.44
C ASP A 34 19.45 -10.91 -3.86
N ASP A 35 20.11 -10.87 -2.70
CA ASP A 35 20.38 -9.66 -1.95
C ASP A 35 21.51 -8.79 -2.56
N ASP A 36 22.39 -9.40 -3.36
CA ASP A 36 23.49 -8.71 -4.04
C ASP A 36 22.99 -7.96 -5.27
N THR A 37 22.01 -8.48 -5.98
CA THR A 37 21.43 -7.80 -7.16
C THR A 37 20.08 -7.15 -6.88
N TRP A 38 19.52 -7.35 -5.69
CA TRP A 38 18.15 -7.01 -5.34
C TRP A 38 17.14 -7.60 -6.33
N SER A 39 17.20 -8.91 -6.53
CA SER A 39 16.34 -9.61 -7.48
C SER A 39 15.37 -10.57 -6.80
N LEU A 40 14.09 -10.50 -7.16
CA LEU A 40 13.11 -11.53 -6.86
C LEU A 40 13.06 -12.51 -8.03
N ILE A 41 13.19 -13.80 -7.76
CA ILE A 41 13.24 -14.87 -8.76
C ILE A 41 12.11 -15.85 -8.47
N ASN A 42 11.26 -16.12 -9.45
CA ASN A 42 10.09 -16.97 -9.35
C ASN A 42 10.18 -18.16 -10.30
N HIS A 43 10.05 -19.38 -9.78
CA HIS A 43 9.97 -20.60 -10.58
C HIS A 43 8.55 -21.18 -10.68
N ASN A 44 7.57 -20.54 -10.03
CA ASN A 44 6.18 -20.98 -10.07
C ASN A 44 5.43 -20.28 -11.21
N PHE A 45 5.04 -21.03 -12.24
CA PHE A 45 4.19 -20.52 -13.31
C PHE A 45 2.70 -20.60 -12.94
N ALA A 46 2.05 -19.45 -12.74
CA ALA A 46 0.61 -19.35 -12.50
C ALA A 46 -0.07 -18.46 -13.55
N ARG A 47 -0.75 -19.10 -14.52
CA ARG A 47 -1.51 -18.42 -15.59
C ARG A 47 -2.80 -17.80 -15.04
N GLY A 48 -3.12 -16.58 -15.46
CA GLY A 48 -4.42 -15.96 -15.18
C GLY A 48 -4.62 -15.54 -13.73
N ASP A 49 -3.56 -15.51 -12.93
CA ASP A 49 -3.59 -15.11 -11.52
C ASP A 49 -3.05 -13.68 -11.40
N PHE A 50 -3.93 -12.72 -11.07
CA PHE A 50 -3.56 -11.31 -10.98
C PHE A 50 -2.40 -11.05 -10.00
N ARG A 51 -2.22 -11.91 -8.99
CA ARG A 51 -1.13 -11.79 -8.00
C ARG A 51 0.26 -12.01 -8.61
N HIS A 52 0.31 -12.75 -9.72
CA HIS A 52 1.55 -13.05 -10.45
C HIS A 52 1.85 -12.05 -11.57
N ARG A 53 0.93 -11.11 -11.84
CA ARG A 53 1.17 -9.99 -12.76
C ARG A 53 2.19 -9.03 -12.19
N MET A 54 2.97 -8.38 -13.04
CA MET A 54 3.99 -7.41 -12.63
C MET A 54 3.67 -6.01 -13.15
N SER A 55 3.66 -5.01 -12.28
CA SER A 55 3.47 -3.59 -12.63
C SER A 55 4.80 -2.84 -12.75
N LEU A 56 5.09 -2.28 -13.92
CA LEU A 56 6.27 -1.44 -14.18
C LEU A 56 5.86 -0.02 -14.56
N ALA A 57 6.57 0.99 -14.06
CA ALA A 57 6.34 2.39 -14.40
C ALA A 57 7.63 3.23 -14.37
N ASN A 58 7.55 4.47 -14.85
CA ASN A 58 8.62 5.47 -14.71
C ASN A 58 8.14 6.85 -14.23
N GLY A 59 6.90 6.92 -13.73
CA GLY A 59 6.21 8.14 -13.29
C GLY A 59 5.47 8.88 -14.40
N TYR A 60 5.65 8.46 -15.66
CA TYR A 60 4.89 8.97 -16.79
C TYR A 60 4.17 7.83 -17.53
N LEU A 61 4.90 6.79 -17.94
CA LEU A 61 4.36 5.56 -18.50
C LEU A 61 4.21 4.52 -17.40
N GLY A 62 3.10 3.78 -17.44
CA GLY A 62 2.87 2.62 -16.61
C GLY A 62 2.23 1.47 -17.39
N ILE A 63 2.53 0.25 -16.97
CA ILE A 63 2.01 -0.98 -17.55
C ILE A 63 2.01 -2.11 -16.51
N ASN A 64 1.04 -2.99 -16.61
CA ASN A 64 1.02 -4.28 -15.95
C ASN A 64 1.07 -5.41 -16.99
N VAL A 65 1.75 -6.52 -16.68
CA VAL A 65 2.00 -7.61 -17.63
C VAL A 65 1.73 -8.98 -17.02
N ALA A 66 1.39 -9.95 -17.87
CA ALA A 66 1.08 -11.33 -17.50
C ALA A 66 2.25 -12.07 -16.84
N ALA A 67 1.94 -13.16 -16.12
CA ALA A 67 2.96 -14.03 -15.52
C ALA A 67 3.86 -14.71 -16.58
N THR A 68 3.31 -15.00 -17.77
CA THR A 68 3.99 -15.69 -18.89
C THR A 68 5.00 -14.83 -19.66
N GLY A 69 4.94 -13.50 -19.54
CA GLY A 69 5.68 -12.60 -20.43
C GLY A 69 5.05 -11.22 -20.54
N PRO A 70 5.58 -10.36 -21.44
CA PRO A 70 5.16 -8.97 -21.62
C PRO A 70 3.82 -8.85 -22.36
N PHE A 71 2.81 -9.63 -21.97
CA PHE A 71 1.56 -9.82 -22.70
C PHE A 71 0.39 -9.16 -21.98
N TYR A 72 -0.61 -8.77 -22.77
CA TYR A 72 -1.92 -8.42 -22.25
C TYR A 72 -2.63 -9.67 -21.73
N GLU A 73 -3.12 -9.62 -20.50
CA GLU A 73 -3.91 -10.67 -19.88
C GLU A 73 -5.23 -10.10 -19.39
N TYR A 74 -6.30 -10.85 -19.61
CA TYR A 74 -7.63 -10.55 -19.10
C TYR A 74 -8.05 -11.72 -18.21
N GLU A 75 -8.54 -11.44 -17.00
CA GLU A 75 -8.99 -12.49 -16.08
C GLU A 75 -10.25 -13.16 -16.67
N ASN A 76 -10.14 -14.45 -17.00
CA ASN A 76 -11.16 -15.14 -17.78
C ASN A 76 -12.26 -15.70 -16.86
N ALA A 77 -13.51 -15.24 -17.04
CA ALA A 77 -14.72 -15.67 -16.30
C ALA A 77 -15.06 -17.19 -16.41
N THR A 78 -14.18 -18.01 -16.98
CA THR A 78 -14.27 -19.48 -17.08
C THR A 78 -14.38 -20.22 -15.74
N LYS A 79 -14.25 -19.54 -14.59
CA LYS A 79 -14.58 -20.11 -13.27
C LYS A 79 -16.06 -19.98 -12.88
N GLY A 80 -16.92 -19.39 -13.71
CA GLY A 80 -18.37 -19.46 -13.55
C GLY A 80 -18.94 -18.71 -12.33
N GLU A 81 -18.21 -17.75 -11.79
CA GLU A 81 -18.69 -16.88 -10.71
C GLU A 81 -18.65 -15.42 -11.21
N ASP A 82 -19.76 -14.68 -11.08
CA ASP A 82 -19.91 -13.23 -11.38
C ASP A 82 -19.03 -12.33 -10.45
N THR A 83 -17.84 -12.80 -10.05
CA THR A 83 -17.04 -12.27 -8.93
C THR A 83 -15.66 -11.73 -9.32
N ASP A 84 -15.38 -11.56 -10.61
CA ASP A 84 -14.03 -11.22 -11.15
C ASP A 84 -13.83 -9.72 -11.44
N LEU A 85 -14.67 -8.88 -10.84
CA LEU A 85 -14.63 -7.43 -11.01
C LEU A 85 -13.59 -6.78 -10.08
N ASN A 86 -13.03 -5.66 -10.52
CA ASN A 86 -12.36 -4.68 -9.70
C ASN A 86 -13.32 -4.13 -8.63
N GLY A 87 -12.76 -3.57 -7.57
CA GLY A 87 -13.54 -2.90 -6.53
C GLY A 87 -14.05 -1.53 -6.97
N TRP A 88 -14.47 -0.76 -5.96
CA TRP A 88 -14.88 0.63 -6.09
C TRP A 88 -13.80 1.48 -6.81
N PRO A 89 -14.18 2.46 -7.66
CA PRO A 89 -15.55 2.86 -8.04
C PRO A 89 -16.05 2.20 -9.35
N LEU A 90 -15.21 1.40 -10.02
CA LEU A 90 -15.43 1.02 -11.42
C LEU A 90 -16.22 -0.28 -11.60
N GLU A 91 -15.95 -1.29 -10.77
CA GLU A 91 -16.51 -2.64 -10.92
C GLU A 91 -16.35 -3.22 -12.34
N ASN A 92 -15.25 -2.90 -13.03
CA ASN A 92 -14.88 -3.45 -14.33
C ASN A 92 -14.10 -4.77 -14.17
N PHE A 93 -14.02 -5.56 -15.23
CA PHE A 93 -13.22 -6.79 -15.20
C PHE A 93 -11.73 -6.51 -15.02
N ARG A 94 -11.05 -7.39 -14.29
CA ARG A 94 -9.59 -7.31 -14.09
C ARG A 94 -8.82 -7.66 -15.36
N SER A 95 -8.07 -6.69 -15.87
CA SER A 95 -7.14 -6.87 -16.97
C SER A 95 -5.74 -6.35 -16.61
N THR A 96 -4.73 -6.67 -17.40
CA THR A 96 -3.48 -5.92 -17.41
C THR A 96 -3.73 -4.53 -17.96
N PHE A 97 -3.36 -3.50 -17.23
CA PHE A 97 -3.63 -2.11 -17.58
C PHE A 97 -2.35 -1.37 -18.01
N ALA A 98 -2.46 -0.43 -18.94
CA ALA A 98 -1.37 0.46 -19.33
C ALA A 98 -1.91 1.89 -19.45
N THR A 99 -1.17 2.88 -18.96
CA THR A 99 -1.61 4.29 -19.01
C THR A 99 -0.45 5.27 -19.11
N ILE A 100 -0.81 6.55 -19.23
CA ILE A 100 0.05 7.72 -19.11
C ILE A 100 -0.45 8.55 -17.92
N ALA A 101 0.46 9.06 -17.09
CA ALA A 101 0.12 9.98 -16.00
C ALA A 101 -0.72 11.17 -16.52
N GLY A 102 -1.81 11.49 -15.82
CA GLY A 102 -2.72 12.58 -16.19
C GLY A 102 -3.77 12.23 -17.26
N PHE A 103 -3.74 11.01 -17.83
CA PHE A 103 -4.65 10.60 -18.90
C PHE A 103 -5.98 10.08 -18.35
N TYR A 104 -6.88 11.00 -17.99
CA TYR A 104 -8.20 10.70 -17.41
C TYR A 104 -9.33 10.99 -18.41
N GLY A 105 -10.33 10.11 -18.50
CA GLY A 105 -11.60 10.36 -19.17
C GLY A 105 -12.63 10.98 -18.23
N TRP A 106 -13.68 11.58 -18.77
CA TRP A 106 -14.75 12.22 -17.98
C TRP A 106 -16.09 11.49 -18.11
N PHE A 107 -16.78 11.31 -16.99
CA PHE A 107 -18.03 10.56 -16.91
C PHE A 107 -19.04 11.29 -16.02
N GLU A 108 -20.29 11.41 -16.48
CA GLU A 108 -21.37 12.00 -15.66
C GLU A 108 -21.60 11.21 -14.37
N GLU A 109 -21.58 9.88 -14.47
CA GLU A 109 -21.75 8.96 -13.34
C GLU A 109 -20.78 7.78 -13.45
N LEU A 110 -20.42 7.20 -12.31
CA LEU A 110 -19.66 5.95 -12.21
C LEU A 110 -20.54 4.83 -11.68
N THR A 111 -20.09 3.58 -11.80
CA THR A 111 -20.81 2.40 -11.29
C THR A 111 -21.10 2.53 -9.79
N GLN A 112 -20.15 3.04 -9.02
CA GLN A 112 -20.34 3.40 -7.62
C GLN A 112 -19.77 4.78 -7.29
N SER A 113 -20.42 5.50 -6.38
CA SER A 113 -19.95 6.78 -5.83
C SER A 113 -20.48 6.99 -4.41
N ASN A 114 -19.72 7.66 -3.54
CA ASN A 114 -20.08 7.85 -2.13
C ASN A 114 -21.35 8.69 -1.95
N TYR A 115 -21.54 9.71 -2.79
CA TYR A 115 -22.65 10.66 -2.73
C TYR A 115 -23.29 10.88 -4.12
N PRO A 116 -24.05 9.91 -4.66
CA PRO A 116 -24.56 9.97 -6.03
C PRO A 116 -25.39 11.22 -6.36
N TRP A 117 -26.06 11.81 -5.37
CA TRP A 117 -26.84 13.05 -5.56
C TRP A 117 -25.98 14.25 -5.97
N LEU A 118 -24.66 14.22 -5.77
CA LEU A 118 -23.74 15.28 -6.22
C LEU A 118 -23.50 15.25 -7.74
N ASN A 119 -23.87 14.18 -8.46
CA ASN A 119 -23.73 14.09 -9.92
C ASN A 119 -24.46 15.22 -10.66
N GLN A 120 -25.49 15.82 -10.05
CA GLN A 120 -26.21 16.97 -10.60
C GLN A 120 -25.34 18.25 -10.73
N TYR A 121 -24.20 18.30 -10.04
CA TYR A 121 -23.30 19.45 -10.04
C TYR A 121 -22.00 19.22 -10.83
N GLY A 122 -21.83 18.03 -11.43
CA GLY A 122 -20.66 17.68 -12.22
C GLY A 122 -20.41 16.18 -12.24
N GLY A 123 -19.49 15.77 -13.11
CA GLY A 123 -19.07 14.38 -13.26
C GLY A 123 -17.65 14.11 -12.75
N GLU A 124 -17.22 12.86 -12.89
CA GLU A 124 -15.94 12.34 -12.44
C GLU A 124 -14.90 12.24 -13.53
N SER A 125 -13.62 12.30 -13.13
CA SER A 125 -12.49 12.04 -14.03
C SER A 125 -11.73 10.80 -13.62
N VAL A 126 -11.78 9.73 -14.42
CA VAL A 126 -11.20 8.41 -14.11
C VAL A 126 -10.02 8.11 -15.03
N ILE A 127 -8.95 7.50 -14.51
CA ILE A 127 -7.77 7.16 -15.30
C ILE A 127 -8.16 6.26 -16.48
N SER A 128 -7.74 6.62 -17.67
CA SER A 128 -8.01 5.89 -18.91
C SER A 128 -6.78 5.10 -19.36
N GLY A 129 -7.02 3.99 -20.04
CA GLY A 129 -5.99 3.13 -20.58
C GLY A 129 -5.49 3.61 -21.94
N ILE A 130 -4.30 3.16 -22.30
CA ILE A 130 -3.75 3.21 -23.65
C ILE A 130 -3.57 1.78 -24.18
N PRO A 131 -3.39 1.58 -25.51
CA PRO A 131 -3.11 0.25 -26.03
C PRO A 131 -1.94 -0.40 -25.28
N HIS A 132 -2.14 -1.64 -24.83
CA HIS A 132 -1.09 -2.40 -24.13
C HIS A 132 0.06 -2.63 -25.11
N TRP A 133 1.19 -2.03 -24.77
CA TRP A 133 2.22 -1.74 -25.75
C TRP A 133 3.37 -2.73 -25.76
N ALA A 134 3.41 -3.71 -24.84
CA ALA A 134 4.59 -4.56 -24.64
C ALA A 134 4.60 -5.84 -25.49
N GLY A 135 3.46 -6.23 -26.08
CA GLY A 135 3.27 -7.53 -26.72
C GLY A 135 4.29 -7.85 -27.83
N LEU A 136 4.97 -9.00 -27.66
CA LEU A 136 5.79 -9.69 -28.67
C LEU A 136 5.41 -11.18 -28.69
N TYR A 137 4.37 -11.56 -29.44
CA TYR A 137 3.88 -12.93 -29.47
C TYR A 137 4.68 -13.78 -30.45
N VAL A 138 4.73 -15.10 -30.22
CA VAL A 138 5.48 -16.05 -31.05
C VAL A 138 4.54 -17.16 -31.51
N GLU A 139 4.45 -17.38 -32.82
CA GLU A 139 3.73 -18.50 -33.40
C GLU A 139 4.70 -19.53 -33.98
N ALA A 140 4.45 -20.81 -33.69
CA ALA A 140 5.18 -21.94 -34.22
C ALA A 140 4.27 -23.18 -34.27
N ASP A 141 4.34 -23.95 -35.35
CA ASP A 141 3.50 -25.14 -35.58
C ASP A 141 1.98 -24.90 -35.37
N GLY A 142 1.49 -23.69 -35.64
CA GLY A 142 0.09 -23.30 -35.46
C GLY A 142 -0.34 -23.04 -34.01
N ALA A 143 0.60 -23.03 -33.06
CA ALA A 143 0.37 -22.64 -31.67
C ALA A 143 0.94 -21.24 -31.41
N LEU A 144 0.25 -20.44 -30.59
CA LEU A 144 0.62 -19.08 -30.23
C LEU A 144 1.08 -18.99 -28.77
N LEU A 145 2.24 -18.38 -28.55
CA LEU A 145 2.75 -18.00 -27.24
C LEU A 145 2.26 -16.59 -26.89
N ASN A 146 1.31 -16.52 -25.95
CA ASN A 146 0.74 -15.31 -25.38
C ASN A 146 0.33 -15.57 -23.91
N ALA A 147 -0.46 -14.68 -23.29
CA ALA A 147 -0.93 -14.84 -21.91
C ALA A 147 -1.81 -16.08 -21.65
N THR A 148 -2.40 -16.67 -22.70
CA THR A 148 -3.33 -17.79 -22.56
C THR A 148 -2.67 -19.16 -22.72
N VAL A 149 -1.35 -19.24 -22.95
CA VAL A 149 -0.63 -20.50 -23.11
C VAL A 149 -0.85 -21.44 -21.90
N GLU A 150 -1.26 -22.69 -22.15
CA GLU A 150 -1.51 -23.66 -21.08
C GLU A 150 -0.21 -24.05 -20.35
N PRO A 151 -0.21 -24.19 -19.01
CA PRO A 151 0.97 -24.57 -18.23
C PRO A 151 1.69 -25.84 -18.68
N GLN A 152 0.99 -26.80 -19.29
CA GLN A 152 1.59 -28.03 -19.79
C GLN A 152 2.57 -27.83 -20.97
N TYR A 153 2.53 -26.67 -21.64
CA TYR A 153 3.42 -26.34 -22.75
C TYR A 153 4.62 -25.49 -22.32
N ILE A 154 4.73 -25.17 -21.03
CA ILE A 154 5.82 -24.39 -20.45
C ILE A 154 6.59 -25.28 -19.46
N SER A 155 7.90 -25.36 -19.62
CA SER A 155 8.81 -26.04 -18.69
C SER A 155 10.01 -25.16 -18.36
N ASP A 156 10.73 -25.50 -17.29
CA ASP A 156 11.91 -24.76 -16.82
C ASP A 156 11.63 -23.26 -16.63
N PHE A 157 10.48 -22.94 -16.03
CA PHE A 157 10.04 -21.56 -15.88
C PHE A 157 10.86 -20.81 -14.82
N GLU A 158 11.33 -19.63 -15.21
CA GLU A 158 11.89 -18.62 -14.35
C GLU A 158 11.37 -17.24 -14.80
N ALA A 159 10.92 -16.44 -13.85
CA ALA A 159 10.66 -15.02 -14.05
C ALA A 159 11.40 -14.25 -12.96
N ALA A 160 12.08 -13.16 -13.32
CA ALA A 160 12.87 -12.39 -12.37
C ALA A 160 12.67 -10.88 -12.52
N LEU A 161 12.46 -10.22 -11.38
CA LEU A 161 12.44 -8.76 -11.23
C LEU A 161 13.76 -8.34 -10.59
N ASN A 162 14.61 -7.65 -11.35
CA ASN A 162 15.82 -7.03 -10.82
C ASN A 162 15.53 -5.57 -10.46
N ILE A 163 15.43 -5.29 -9.17
CA ILE A 163 15.03 -3.97 -8.64
C ILE A 163 16.14 -2.94 -8.84
N SER A 164 17.42 -3.33 -8.64
CA SER A 164 18.54 -2.42 -8.84
C SER A 164 18.72 -2.00 -10.31
N ALA A 165 18.19 -2.80 -11.23
CA ALA A 165 18.18 -2.53 -12.66
C ALA A 165 16.85 -1.98 -13.17
N GLY A 166 15.75 -2.08 -12.41
CA GLY A 166 14.40 -1.76 -12.87
C GLY A 166 13.91 -2.61 -14.06
N GLU A 167 14.40 -3.85 -14.15
CA GLU A 167 14.23 -4.73 -15.31
C GLU A 167 13.45 -6.00 -14.93
N MET A 168 12.49 -6.37 -15.77
CA MET A 168 11.74 -7.63 -15.66
C MET A 168 12.23 -8.60 -16.73
N SER A 169 12.32 -9.89 -16.39
CA SER A 169 12.76 -10.95 -17.29
C SER A 169 11.99 -12.24 -17.11
N TRP A 170 11.91 -13.02 -18.19
CA TRP A 170 11.34 -14.36 -18.23
C TRP A 170 12.27 -15.27 -19.02
N ASP A 171 12.45 -16.49 -18.54
CA ASP A 171 13.27 -17.54 -19.14
C ASP A 171 12.53 -18.87 -18.98
N TYR A 172 12.17 -19.50 -20.09
CA TYR A 172 11.48 -20.80 -20.06
C TYR A 172 11.59 -21.53 -21.39
N VAL A 173 11.23 -22.82 -21.39
CA VAL A 173 11.06 -23.60 -22.61
C VAL A 173 9.58 -23.68 -22.94
N TRP A 174 9.21 -23.18 -24.12
CA TRP A 174 7.89 -23.34 -24.70
C TRP A 174 7.89 -24.47 -25.71
N THR A 175 6.93 -25.39 -25.61
CA THR A 175 6.82 -26.58 -26.47
C THR A 175 5.51 -26.52 -27.28
N PRO A 176 5.46 -25.78 -28.41
CA PRO A 176 4.28 -25.68 -29.28
C PRO A 176 3.82 -27.03 -29.84
N SER A 177 4.75 -27.94 -30.07
CA SER A 177 4.48 -29.33 -30.47
C SER A 177 5.52 -30.26 -29.84
N PRO A 178 5.22 -31.56 -29.63
CA PRO A 178 6.10 -32.48 -28.89
C PRO A 178 7.55 -32.57 -29.37
N ASN A 179 7.82 -32.26 -30.65
CA ASN A 179 9.15 -32.32 -31.26
C ASN A 179 9.69 -30.92 -31.62
N ASN A 180 9.20 -29.86 -30.96
CA ASN A 180 9.63 -28.50 -31.21
C ASN A 180 9.74 -27.65 -29.93
N PRO A 181 10.49 -28.06 -28.89
CA PRO A 181 10.84 -27.18 -27.79
C PRO A 181 11.68 -25.99 -28.27
N ILE A 182 11.27 -24.79 -27.86
CA ILE A 182 11.91 -23.50 -28.12
C ILE A 182 12.23 -22.87 -26.77
N HIS A 183 13.50 -22.55 -26.54
CA HIS A 183 13.89 -21.72 -25.40
C HIS A 183 13.54 -20.26 -25.69
N VAL A 184 12.82 -19.64 -24.77
CA VAL A 184 12.26 -18.31 -24.88
C VAL A 184 12.81 -17.46 -23.73
N GLN A 185 13.38 -16.31 -24.08
CA GLN A 185 13.83 -15.33 -23.11
C GLN A 185 13.24 -13.96 -23.45
N TYR A 186 12.57 -13.34 -22.48
CA TYR A 186 12.11 -11.96 -22.55
C TYR A 186 12.87 -11.09 -21.54
N ARG A 187 13.18 -9.85 -21.91
CA ARG A 187 13.61 -8.79 -20.99
C ARG A 187 12.88 -7.49 -21.31
N MET A 188 12.49 -6.75 -20.28
CA MET A 188 11.66 -5.55 -20.43
C MET A 188 12.05 -4.45 -19.44
N LEU A 189 12.03 -3.21 -19.93
CA LEU A 189 12.22 -2.01 -19.11
C LEU A 189 11.26 -0.88 -19.51
N VAL A 190 10.84 -0.09 -18.52
CA VAL A 190 10.15 1.20 -18.69
C VAL A 190 11.16 2.29 -18.35
N HIS A 191 11.64 3.06 -19.33
CA HIS A 191 12.89 3.80 -19.15
C HIS A 191 12.76 4.93 -18.13
N LYS A 192 13.47 4.84 -17.00
CA LYS A 192 13.41 5.80 -15.89
C LYS A 192 13.86 7.23 -16.22
N LEU A 193 14.99 7.41 -16.93
CA LEU A 193 15.47 8.75 -17.35
C LEU A 193 14.69 9.34 -18.53
N HIS A 194 14.48 8.56 -19.59
CA HIS A 194 13.78 8.98 -20.80
C HIS A 194 12.32 8.52 -20.75
N VAL A 195 11.48 9.31 -20.08
CA VAL A 195 10.13 8.91 -19.67
C VAL A 195 9.22 8.42 -20.80
N ASN A 196 9.44 8.86 -22.03
CA ASN A 196 8.66 8.47 -23.21
C ASN A 196 9.09 7.13 -23.83
N LYS A 197 10.12 6.46 -23.30
CA LYS A 197 10.72 5.25 -23.89
C LYS A 197 10.46 4.01 -23.05
N ALA A 198 10.17 2.89 -23.72
CA ALA A 198 10.24 1.54 -23.15
C ALA A 198 10.84 0.57 -24.17
N ALA A 199 11.34 -0.59 -23.73
CA ALA A 199 11.94 -1.56 -24.63
C ALA A 199 11.73 -2.99 -24.16
N ILE A 200 11.57 -3.90 -25.13
CA ILE A 200 11.41 -5.34 -24.94
C ILE A 200 12.43 -6.05 -25.82
N GLN A 201 13.16 -7.02 -25.28
CA GLN A 201 14.04 -7.91 -26.01
C GLN A 201 13.51 -9.33 -25.90
N LEU A 202 13.36 -10.00 -27.04
CA LEU A 202 13.00 -11.41 -27.19
C LEU A 202 14.20 -12.16 -27.77
N THR A 203 14.59 -13.26 -27.13
CA THR A 203 15.57 -14.22 -27.67
C THR A 203 14.90 -15.58 -27.79
N LEU A 204 15.02 -16.19 -28.97
CA LEU A 204 14.47 -17.51 -29.29
C LEU A 204 15.60 -18.45 -29.70
N THR A 205 15.61 -19.66 -29.13
CA THR A 205 16.56 -20.71 -29.53
C THR A 205 15.81 -22.02 -29.74
N ALA A 206 15.82 -22.54 -30.97
CA ALA A 206 15.24 -23.85 -31.25
C ALA A 206 16.15 -24.96 -30.70
N LEU A 207 15.59 -25.88 -29.90
CA LEU A 207 16.37 -26.84 -29.11
C LEU A 207 16.52 -28.23 -29.75
N SER A 208 15.60 -28.62 -30.63
CA SER A 208 15.53 -29.99 -31.16
C SER A 208 15.58 -30.09 -32.69
N ARG A 209 15.03 -29.09 -33.37
CA ARG A 209 15.04 -28.97 -34.84
C ARG A 209 15.10 -27.52 -35.25
N GLU A 210 15.44 -27.29 -36.52
CA GLU A 210 15.26 -25.98 -37.14
C GLU A 210 13.77 -25.71 -37.33
N THR A 211 13.35 -24.46 -37.09
CA THR A 211 11.93 -24.10 -36.98
C THR A 211 11.68 -22.73 -37.59
N ASP A 212 10.67 -22.64 -38.45
CA ASP A 212 10.09 -21.36 -38.86
C ASP A 212 9.14 -20.86 -37.77
N VAL A 213 9.28 -19.58 -37.40
CA VAL A 213 8.42 -18.92 -36.44
C VAL A 213 7.94 -17.59 -36.99
N THR A 214 6.77 -17.16 -36.56
CA THR A 214 6.27 -15.81 -36.83
C THR A 214 6.23 -15.03 -35.52
N VAL A 215 6.91 -13.89 -35.46
CA VAL A 215 6.89 -12.98 -34.31
C VAL A 215 5.96 -11.82 -34.59
N TYR A 216 5.02 -11.57 -33.68
CA TYR A 216 4.04 -10.49 -33.77
C TYR A 216 4.38 -9.37 -32.81
N ASP A 217 4.60 -8.17 -33.35
CA ASP A 217 4.62 -6.93 -32.58
C ASP A 217 3.20 -6.37 -32.50
N VAL A 218 2.68 -6.25 -31.28
CA VAL A 218 1.29 -5.92 -31.00
C VAL A 218 1.18 -4.66 -30.14
N LEU A 219 0.30 -3.75 -30.55
CA LEU A 219 -0.33 -2.75 -29.68
C LEU A 219 -1.78 -3.20 -29.45
N GLU A 220 -2.09 -3.69 -28.25
CA GLU A 220 -3.39 -4.31 -27.95
C GLU A 220 -4.37 -3.26 -27.40
N GLY A 221 -5.35 -2.89 -28.23
CA GLY A 221 -6.36 -1.88 -27.96
C GLY A 221 -7.34 -2.26 -26.86
N ASP A 222 -7.46 -3.55 -26.50
CA ASP A 222 -8.26 -3.97 -25.33
C ASP A 222 -7.74 -3.39 -24.00
N GLY A 223 -6.45 -3.02 -23.93
CA GLY A 223 -5.90 -2.29 -22.80
C GLY A 223 -6.28 -0.81 -22.76
N ALA A 224 -6.82 -0.25 -23.85
CA ALA A 224 -7.26 1.14 -23.95
C ALA A 224 -8.65 1.33 -23.33
N GLU A 225 -8.80 0.95 -22.07
CA GLU A 225 -10.07 1.08 -21.33
C GLU A 225 -10.46 2.56 -21.16
N ARG A 226 -11.76 2.87 -21.25
CA ARG A 226 -12.29 4.25 -21.08
C ARG A 226 -11.68 5.26 -22.07
N THR A 227 -11.45 4.80 -23.29
CA THR A 227 -10.76 5.56 -24.33
C THR A 227 -11.37 5.28 -25.70
N GLU A 228 -11.32 6.28 -26.58
CA GLU A 228 -11.78 6.23 -27.97
C GLU A 228 -10.58 6.16 -28.93
N SER A 229 -10.73 5.40 -30.02
CA SER A 229 -9.75 5.32 -31.09
C SER A 229 -9.72 6.64 -31.88
N VAL A 230 -8.52 7.14 -32.20
CA VAL A 230 -8.34 8.35 -33.04
C VAL A 230 -7.86 7.95 -34.43
N GLU A 231 -6.69 7.34 -34.49
CA GLU A 231 -6.11 6.82 -35.73
C GLU A 231 -5.07 5.74 -35.43
N LYS A 232 -4.70 4.97 -36.44
CA LYS A 232 -3.61 3.98 -36.36
C LYS A 232 -2.93 3.86 -37.71
N GLY A 233 -1.66 3.51 -37.71
CA GLY A 233 -0.88 3.46 -38.94
C GLY A 233 0.39 2.62 -38.84
N ALA A 234 1.06 2.46 -39.99
CA ALA A 234 2.28 1.69 -40.10
C ALA A 234 3.24 2.31 -41.11
N GLU A 235 4.53 2.31 -40.77
CA GLU A 235 5.60 2.73 -41.67
C GLU A 235 6.43 1.50 -42.09
N LYS A 236 6.32 1.16 -43.37
CA LYS A 236 6.96 -0.06 -43.90
C LYS A 236 8.49 0.01 -43.95
N ALA A 237 9.06 1.19 -44.23
CA ALA A 237 10.51 1.35 -44.29
C ALA A 237 11.19 1.26 -42.91
N ALA A 238 10.46 1.60 -41.84
CA ALA A 238 11.01 1.75 -40.50
C ALA A 238 10.67 0.60 -39.54
N ASN A 239 9.94 -0.44 -39.95
CA ASN A 239 9.41 -1.47 -39.04
C ASN A 239 8.58 -0.91 -37.89
N THR A 240 7.81 0.14 -38.18
CA THR A 240 7.04 0.87 -37.19
C THR A 240 5.54 0.68 -37.39
N ILE A 241 4.82 0.49 -36.29
CA ILE A 241 3.36 0.63 -36.18
C ILE A 241 3.04 1.64 -35.08
N TRP A 242 1.85 2.24 -35.14
CA TRP A 242 1.39 3.14 -34.09
C TRP A 242 -0.13 3.14 -33.97
N SER A 243 -0.59 3.49 -32.78
CA SER A 243 -2.00 3.69 -32.45
C SER A 243 -2.15 4.97 -31.64
N ALA A 244 -3.18 5.75 -31.95
CA ALA A 244 -3.50 7.00 -31.30
C ALA A 244 -4.90 6.93 -30.70
N VAL A 245 -5.02 7.36 -29.46
CA VAL A 245 -6.22 7.21 -28.67
C VAL A 245 -6.50 8.46 -27.84
N ARG A 246 -7.75 8.67 -27.42
CA ARG A 246 -8.16 9.79 -26.55
C ARG A 246 -9.03 9.32 -25.40
N PRO A 247 -8.96 9.94 -24.21
CA PRO A 247 -9.88 9.58 -23.13
C PRO A 247 -11.33 9.90 -23.54
N VAL A 248 -12.28 9.07 -23.12
CA VAL A 248 -13.71 9.32 -23.36
C VAL A 248 -14.10 10.69 -22.81
N ASN A 249 -14.87 11.44 -23.60
CA ASN A 249 -15.35 12.80 -23.31
C ASN A 249 -14.26 13.88 -23.12
N ILE A 250 -13.00 13.62 -23.51
CA ILE A 250 -11.90 14.59 -23.48
C ILE A 250 -11.32 14.75 -24.89
N THR A 251 -11.81 15.75 -25.63
CA THR A 251 -11.53 15.87 -27.08
C THR A 251 -10.19 16.52 -27.41
N GLU A 252 -9.63 17.28 -26.48
CA GLU A 252 -8.38 18.03 -26.60
C GLU A 252 -7.14 17.20 -26.22
N VAL A 253 -7.34 16.02 -25.64
CA VAL A 253 -6.26 15.12 -25.25
C VAL A 253 -6.14 13.99 -26.28
N THR A 254 -4.92 13.72 -26.73
CA THR A 254 -4.63 12.55 -27.57
C THR A 254 -3.27 11.99 -27.19
N ALA A 255 -3.21 10.67 -27.01
CA ALA A 255 -1.99 9.92 -26.78
C ALA A 255 -1.59 9.16 -28.04
N TYR A 256 -0.29 9.16 -28.35
CA TYR A 256 0.29 8.38 -29.44
C TYR A 256 1.22 7.33 -28.87
N ILE A 257 1.09 6.10 -29.36
CA ILE A 257 1.88 4.96 -28.97
C ILE A 257 2.51 4.38 -30.23
N TYR A 258 3.84 4.44 -30.31
CA TYR A 258 4.64 3.94 -31.42
C TYR A 258 5.40 2.69 -30.98
N SER A 259 5.54 1.73 -31.89
CA SER A 259 6.39 0.55 -31.73
C SER A 259 7.26 0.39 -32.97
N THR A 260 8.59 0.31 -32.77
CA THR A 260 9.58 0.05 -33.82
C THR A 260 10.34 -1.24 -33.52
N VAL A 261 10.44 -2.15 -34.49
CA VAL A 261 11.09 -3.46 -34.30
C VAL A 261 12.41 -3.59 -35.07
N LYS A 262 13.43 -4.15 -34.40
CA LYS A 262 14.70 -4.59 -34.99
C LYS A 262 14.92 -6.08 -34.76
N ALA A 263 15.24 -6.82 -35.80
CA ALA A 263 15.69 -8.21 -35.71
C ALA A 263 17.18 -8.30 -36.04
N TYR A 264 17.93 -9.09 -35.27
CA TYR A 264 19.36 -9.31 -35.45
C TYR A 264 19.64 -10.77 -35.81
N SER A 265 20.71 -11.00 -36.56
CA SER A 265 21.23 -12.34 -36.91
C SER A 265 20.38 -13.18 -37.89
N VAL A 266 19.31 -12.64 -38.46
CA VAL A 266 18.49 -13.30 -39.50
C VAL A 266 18.07 -12.29 -40.57
N GLN A 267 17.95 -12.74 -41.82
CA GLN A 267 17.26 -11.98 -42.86
C GLN A 267 15.75 -12.05 -42.58
N LEU A 268 15.10 -10.91 -42.31
CA LEU A 268 13.65 -10.84 -42.26
C LEU A 268 13.08 -11.38 -43.58
N MET A 269 12.42 -12.54 -43.53
CA MET A 269 11.97 -13.26 -44.72
C MET A 269 10.76 -12.57 -45.36
N SER A 270 9.83 -12.12 -44.51
CA SER A 270 8.63 -11.41 -44.90
C SER A 270 8.13 -10.51 -43.76
N ARG A 271 7.39 -9.45 -44.09
CA ARG A 271 6.69 -8.58 -43.14
C ARG A 271 5.26 -8.34 -43.61
N THR A 272 4.30 -8.54 -42.70
CA THR A 272 2.89 -8.25 -42.95
C THR A 272 2.35 -7.32 -41.87
N THR A 273 1.59 -6.30 -42.28
CA THR A 273 0.86 -5.41 -41.34
C THR A 273 -0.55 -5.93 -41.17
N HIS A 274 -1.00 -6.06 -39.93
CA HIS A 274 -2.30 -6.62 -39.56
C HIS A 274 -3.14 -5.54 -38.88
N MET A 275 -4.17 -5.07 -39.58
CA MET A 275 -5.15 -4.12 -39.03
C MET A 275 -6.19 -4.83 -38.16
N HIS A 276 -6.40 -6.12 -38.43
CA HIS A 276 -7.20 -7.09 -37.69
C HIS A 276 -6.65 -8.48 -38.03
N TYR A 277 -6.37 -9.33 -37.03
CA TYR A 277 -5.94 -10.71 -37.25
C TYR A 277 -6.49 -11.61 -36.15
N GLU A 278 -7.55 -12.35 -36.52
CA GLU A 278 -8.29 -13.24 -35.63
C GLU A 278 -7.33 -14.26 -35.00
N GLY A 279 -7.29 -14.30 -33.67
CA GLY A 279 -6.41 -15.18 -32.89
C GLY A 279 -5.11 -14.56 -32.38
N VAL A 280 -4.66 -13.41 -32.90
CA VAL A 280 -3.45 -12.70 -32.40
C VAL A 280 -3.81 -11.36 -31.77
N VAL A 281 -4.65 -10.57 -32.42
CA VAL A 281 -5.18 -9.31 -31.87
C VAL A 281 -6.69 -9.38 -31.84
N ARG A 282 -7.29 -8.87 -30.76
CA ARG A 282 -8.75 -8.81 -30.66
C ARG A 282 -9.31 -7.70 -31.53
N ALA A 283 -10.64 -7.71 -31.75
CA ALA A 283 -11.32 -6.88 -32.75
C ALA A 283 -11.42 -5.37 -32.40
N ASN A 284 -10.67 -4.89 -31.41
CA ASN A 284 -10.70 -3.51 -30.95
C ASN A 284 -10.14 -2.55 -32.01
N GLU A 285 -10.78 -1.39 -32.17
CA GLU A 285 -10.43 -0.40 -33.20
C GLU A 285 -9.03 0.18 -33.02
N SER A 286 -8.53 0.25 -31.78
CA SER A 286 -7.19 0.74 -31.45
C SER A 286 -6.11 -0.34 -31.54
N SER A 287 -6.47 -1.61 -31.74
CA SER A 287 -5.50 -2.70 -31.91
C SER A 287 -4.81 -2.62 -33.28
N ILE A 288 -3.49 -2.81 -33.28
CA ILE A 288 -2.68 -2.92 -34.50
C ILE A 288 -1.51 -3.87 -34.27
N ALA A 289 -1.18 -4.67 -35.28
CA ALA A 289 -0.04 -5.56 -35.22
C ALA A 289 0.77 -5.57 -36.52
N GLN A 290 2.01 -6.03 -36.43
CA GLN A 290 2.84 -6.41 -37.57
C GLN A 290 3.54 -7.72 -37.26
N SER A 291 3.73 -8.56 -38.28
CA SER A 291 4.39 -9.86 -38.14
C SER A 291 5.69 -9.93 -38.93
N PHE A 292 6.63 -10.71 -38.40
CA PHE A 292 7.93 -10.98 -38.98
C PHE A 292 8.16 -12.49 -39.03
N ASP A 293 8.36 -13.03 -40.23
CA ASP A 293 8.70 -14.44 -40.39
C ASP A 293 10.21 -14.62 -40.21
N LEU A 294 10.57 -15.50 -39.27
CA LEU A 294 11.95 -15.74 -38.84
C LEU A 294 12.26 -17.24 -38.96
N TYR A 295 13.48 -17.52 -39.38
CA TYR A 295 14.06 -18.86 -39.34
C TYR A 295 14.90 -19.02 -38.08
N LEU A 296 14.64 -20.04 -37.27
CA LEU A 296 15.43 -20.41 -36.09
C LEU A 296 16.37 -21.58 -36.43
N PRO A 297 17.68 -21.34 -36.60
CA PRO A 297 18.64 -22.42 -36.75
C PRO A 297 18.79 -23.18 -35.43
N LEU A 298 19.03 -24.50 -35.52
CA LEU A 298 19.19 -25.37 -34.36
C LEU A 298 20.30 -24.87 -33.43
N GLY A 299 19.96 -24.64 -32.16
CA GLY A 299 20.90 -24.24 -31.11
C GLY A 299 21.48 -22.83 -31.26
N LYS A 300 20.99 -21.99 -32.19
CA LYS A 300 21.46 -20.61 -32.36
C LYS A 300 20.39 -19.61 -31.88
N PRO A 301 20.74 -18.68 -30.98
CA PRO A 301 19.80 -17.67 -30.54
C PRO A 301 19.51 -16.64 -31.64
N VAL A 302 18.24 -16.34 -31.84
CA VAL A 302 17.73 -15.26 -32.70
C VAL A 302 17.13 -14.18 -31.81
N ARG A 303 17.52 -12.92 -32.03
CA ARG A 303 17.11 -11.79 -31.19
C ARG A 303 16.20 -10.82 -31.95
N VAL A 304 15.08 -10.45 -31.31
CA VAL A 304 14.15 -9.42 -31.75
C VAL A 304 14.02 -8.37 -30.64
N GLU A 305 14.12 -7.10 -31.00
CA GLU A 305 14.00 -5.97 -30.08
C GLU A 305 12.84 -5.08 -30.53
N LYS A 306 11.98 -4.72 -29.58
CA LYS A 306 10.88 -3.79 -29.74
C LYS A 306 11.14 -2.55 -28.91
N PHE A 307 11.00 -1.39 -29.54
CA PHE A 307 11.19 -0.08 -28.91
C PHE A 307 9.86 0.65 -28.94
N VAL A 308 9.41 1.10 -27.78
CA VAL A 308 8.14 1.79 -27.61
C VAL A 308 8.38 3.24 -27.31
N GLY A 309 7.64 4.10 -27.99
CA GLY A 309 7.58 5.53 -27.75
C GLY A 309 6.15 5.94 -27.45
N ALA A 310 5.91 6.66 -26.36
CA ALA A 310 4.57 7.13 -26.01
C ALA A 310 4.57 8.53 -25.43
N ALA A 311 3.57 9.33 -25.82
CA ALA A 311 3.36 10.68 -25.32
C ALA A 311 1.88 11.09 -25.47
N SER A 312 1.43 12.01 -24.62
CA SER A 312 0.09 12.60 -24.62
C SER A 312 0.16 14.13 -24.69
N SER A 313 -0.88 14.75 -25.26
CA SER A 313 -0.98 16.20 -25.36
C SER A 313 -1.13 16.92 -24.01
N ASP A 314 -1.42 16.19 -22.93
CA ASP A 314 -1.44 16.73 -21.56
C ASP A 314 -0.06 17.18 -21.07
N ALA A 315 0.97 16.44 -21.47
CA ALA A 315 2.36 16.74 -21.13
C ALA A 315 3.10 17.41 -22.31
N PHE A 316 2.90 16.95 -23.54
CA PHE A 316 3.71 17.34 -24.69
C PHE A 316 2.85 18.01 -25.78
N PRO A 317 3.13 19.26 -26.20
CA PRO A 317 2.33 19.94 -27.22
C PRO A 317 2.24 19.21 -28.57
N ASP A 318 3.29 18.48 -28.95
CA ASP A 318 3.32 17.62 -30.14
C ASP A 318 3.59 16.17 -29.72
N PRO A 319 2.57 15.45 -29.20
CA PRO A 319 2.77 14.12 -28.66
C PRO A 319 3.11 13.09 -29.76
N GLN A 320 2.64 13.31 -30.99
CA GLN A 320 2.91 12.39 -32.10
C GLN A 320 4.40 12.36 -32.42
N SER A 321 5.01 13.53 -32.59
CA SER A 321 6.45 13.66 -32.87
C SER A 321 7.30 13.11 -31.72
N VAL A 322 6.94 13.44 -30.47
CA VAL A 322 7.67 12.94 -29.28
C VAL A 322 7.62 11.41 -29.19
N ALA A 323 6.45 10.80 -29.40
CA ALA A 323 6.30 9.35 -29.36
C ALA A 323 7.07 8.67 -30.52
N GLN A 324 6.97 9.22 -31.73
CA GLN A 324 7.69 8.71 -32.90
C GLN A 324 9.21 8.81 -32.72
N GLU A 325 9.73 9.94 -32.24
CA GLU A 325 11.15 10.15 -31.96
C GLU A 325 11.63 9.21 -30.84
N ALA A 326 10.84 9.04 -29.77
CA ALA A 326 11.17 8.14 -28.68
C ALA A 326 11.36 6.69 -29.16
N SER A 327 10.42 6.18 -29.97
CA SER A 327 10.46 4.84 -30.56
C SER A 327 11.64 4.68 -31.53
N SER A 328 11.76 5.60 -32.49
CA SER A 328 12.78 5.52 -33.56
C SER A 328 14.21 5.74 -33.05
N SER A 329 14.42 6.69 -32.14
CA SER A 329 15.74 6.91 -31.50
C SER A 329 16.11 5.78 -30.56
N GLY A 330 15.12 5.18 -29.87
CA GLY A 330 15.33 3.96 -29.09
C GLY A 330 15.82 2.81 -29.98
N ALA A 331 15.14 2.59 -31.10
CA ALA A 331 15.57 1.61 -32.09
C ALA A 331 16.96 1.91 -32.63
N LEU A 332 17.28 3.17 -32.97
CA LEU A 332 18.61 3.56 -33.45
C LEU A 332 19.71 3.23 -32.44
N LEU A 333 19.49 3.48 -31.15
CA LEU A 333 20.44 3.22 -30.06
C LEU A 333 20.60 1.72 -29.75
N GLY A 334 19.51 0.95 -29.78
CA GLY A 334 19.49 -0.47 -29.41
C GLY A 334 19.22 -0.70 -27.92
N TYR A 335 18.81 -1.94 -27.58
CA TYR A 335 18.36 -2.30 -26.22
C TYR A 335 19.46 -2.12 -25.18
N ASP A 336 20.67 -2.61 -25.45
CA ASP A 336 21.77 -2.63 -24.48
C ASP A 336 22.20 -1.21 -24.04
N MET A 337 22.16 -0.24 -24.97
CA MET A 337 22.47 1.16 -24.66
C MET A 337 21.37 1.81 -23.82
N LEU A 338 20.09 1.58 -24.16
CA LEU A 338 18.96 2.06 -23.37
C LEU A 338 18.97 1.47 -21.95
N ARG A 339 19.24 0.16 -21.84
CA ARG A 339 19.37 -0.52 -20.56
C ARG A 339 20.48 0.10 -19.72
N THR A 340 21.62 0.43 -20.32
CA THR A 340 22.74 1.04 -19.59
C THR A 340 22.35 2.37 -18.93
N SER A 341 21.72 3.28 -19.69
CA SER A 341 21.25 4.56 -19.13
C SER A 341 20.08 4.40 -18.16
N HIS A 342 19.23 3.40 -18.37
CA HIS A 342 18.12 3.07 -17.48
C HIS A 342 18.61 2.60 -16.11
N VAL A 343 19.52 1.62 -16.09
CA VAL A 343 20.10 1.07 -14.86
C VAL A 343 20.90 2.13 -14.11
N ALA A 344 21.65 2.98 -14.83
CA ALA A 344 22.37 4.08 -14.21
C ALA A 344 21.42 5.04 -13.47
N GLU A 345 20.27 5.38 -14.06
CA GLU A 345 19.29 6.24 -13.40
C GLU A 345 18.65 5.56 -12.17
N TRP A 346 18.36 4.26 -12.22
CA TRP A 346 17.87 3.53 -11.05
C TRP A 346 18.90 3.49 -9.91
N GLN A 347 20.18 3.35 -10.22
CA GLN A 347 21.25 3.38 -9.22
C GLN A 347 21.42 4.75 -8.57
N GLU A 348 21.09 5.84 -9.28
CA GLU A 348 21.06 7.21 -8.72
C GLU A 348 19.81 7.47 -7.88
N ILE A 349 18.65 6.92 -8.27
CA ILE A 349 17.38 7.14 -7.57
C ILE A 349 17.23 6.26 -6.33
N LEU A 350 17.65 5.00 -6.40
CA LEU A 350 17.54 4.01 -5.32
C LEU A 350 18.93 3.43 -4.95
N PRO A 351 19.90 4.26 -4.55
CA PRO A 351 21.20 3.77 -4.10
C PRO A 351 21.08 2.95 -2.81
N ARG A 352 22.05 2.07 -2.54
CA ARG A 352 22.03 1.21 -1.32
C ARG A 352 21.89 1.94 0.01
N HIS A 353 22.32 3.19 0.08
CA HIS A 353 22.19 3.99 1.30
C HIS A 353 20.82 4.65 1.44
N SER A 354 19.93 4.60 0.45
CA SER A 354 18.58 5.19 0.55
C SER A 354 17.49 4.20 0.97
N VAL A 355 17.88 2.98 1.32
CA VAL A 355 17.02 1.93 1.87
C VAL A 355 17.53 1.49 3.24
N ASP A 356 16.63 0.99 4.08
CA ASP A 356 17.01 0.39 5.35
C ASP A 356 17.70 -0.96 5.11
N ARG A 357 18.62 -1.34 6.00
CA ARG A 357 19.39 -2.58 5.89
C ARG A 357 19.43 -3.33 7.21
N TYR A 358 18.98 -4.58 7.17
CA TYR A 358 18.88 -5.48 8.32
C TYR A 358 20.08 -6.42 8.47
N HIS A 359 21.16 -6.17 7.73
CA HIS A 359 22.41 -6.92 7.82
C HIS A 359 23.11 -6.73 9.17
N LEU A 360 23.78 -7.79 9.61
CA LEU A 360 24.71 -7.74 10.73
C LEU A 360 25.96 -6.90 10.38
N GLN A 361 26.76 -6.55 11.38
CA GLN A 361 28.00 -5.76 11.20
C GLN A 361 29.00 -6.38 10.20
N ASN A 362 29.03 -7.70 10.09
CA ASN A 362 29.89 -8.43 9.15
C ASN A 362 29.35 -8.43 7.71
N GLY A 363 28.19 -7.80 7.47
CA GLY A 363 27.52 -7.73 6.18
C GLY A 363 26.60 -8.92 5.85
N SER A 364 26.48 -9.93 6.72
CA SER A 364 25.56 -11.05 6.47
C SER A 364 24.13 -10.72 6.88
N LEU A 365 23.15 -11.15 6.08
CA LEU A 365 21.73 -11.08 6.45
C LEU A 365 21.37 -12.22 7.42
N PRO A 366 20.65 -11.97 8.53
CA PRO A 366 20.21 -13.02 9.44
C PRO A 366 19.39 -14.13 8.76
N GLU A 367 19.41 -15.34 9.33
CA GLU A 367 18.64 -16.48 8.81
C GLU A 367 17.14 -16.41 9.10
N ASP A 368 16.75 -15.57 10.04
CA ASP A 368 15.36 -15.32 10.42
C ASP A 368 14.52 -14.89 9.21
N VAL A 369 13.41 -15.60 8.98
CA VAL A 369 12.52 -15.38 7.83
C VAL A 369 11.82 -14.02 7.88
N HIS A 370 11.51 -13.52 9.07
CA HIS A 370 10.87 -12.22 9.26
C HIS A 370 11.86 -11.08 9.00
N ILE A 371 13.12 -11.22 9.43
CA ILE A 371 14.19 -10.26 9.11
C ILE A 371 14.51 -10.25 7.62
N ARG A 372 14.56 -11.42 6.97
CA ARG A 372 14.70 -11.51 5.50
C ARG A 372 13.53 -10.84 4.79
N GLY A 373 12.30 -11.07 5.25
CA GLY A 373 11.11 -10.39 4.74
C GLY A 373 11.21 -8.86 4.88
N ALA A 374 11.64 -8.37 6.04
CA ALA A 374 11.86 -6.94 6.28
C ALA A 374 12.94 -6.36 5.35
N GLN A 375 14.03 -7.09 5.09
CA GLN A 375 15.07 -6.69 4.14
C GLN A 375 14.53 -6.59 2.71
N ILE A 376 13.74 -7.57 2.26
CA ILE A 376 13.13 -7.54 0.93
C ILE A 376 12.22 -6.31 0.81
N MET A 377 11.36 -6.07 1.80
CA MET A 377 10.40 -4.95 1.79
C MET A 377 11.04 -3.58 1.94
N ALA A 378 12.18 -3.49 2.64
CA ALA A 378 12.99 -2.28 2.68
C ALA A 378 13.49 -1.85 1.28
N VAL A 379 13.54 -2.78 0.33
CA VAL A 379 13.92 -2.53 -1.08
C VAL A 379 12.68 -2.44 -1.99
N THR A 380 11.72 -3.35 -1.88
CA THR A 380 10.56 -3.39 -2.79
C THR A 380 9.60 -2.23 -2.57
N ASN A 381 9.29 -1.86 -1.33
CA ASN A 381 8.34 -0.78 -1.03
C ASN A 381 8.78 0.57 -1.63
N PRO A 382 10.03 1.05 -1.41
CA PRO A 382 10.47 2.29 -2.05
C PRO A 382 10.53 2.15 -3.58
N PHE A 383 10.92 1.00 -4.13
CA PHE A 383 10.92 0.78 -5.58
C PHE A 383 9.53 0.98 -6.20
N TYR A 384 8.50 0.35 -5.62
CA TYR A 384 7.13 0.42 -6.13
C TYR A 384 6.53 1.83 -6.08
N ILE A 385 6.88 2.62 -5.07
CA ILE A 385 6.42 4.02 -4.99
C ILE A 385 7.25 4.89 -5.94
N LEU A 386 8.59 4.78 -5.94
CA LEU A 386 9.47 5.59 -6.77
C LEU A 386 9.31 5.34 -8.26
N GLN A 387 8.91 4.14 -8.71
CA GLN A 387 8.61 3.93 -10.13
C GLN A 387 7.42 4.77 -10.61
N ASN A 388 6.57 5.26 -9.71
CA ASN A 388 5.43 6.14 -10.03
C ASN A 388 5.76 7.64 -9.92
N THR A 389 7.03 8.01 -9.71
CA THR A 389 7.48 9.42 -9.68
C THR A 389 8.36 9.75 -10.88
N VAL A 390 8.37 11.02 -11.31
CA VAL A 390 9.34 11.52 -12.28
C VAL A 390 10.46 12.25 -11.55
N GLY A 391 11.67 11.69 -11.59
CA GLY A 391 12.84 12.28 -10.94
C GLY A 391 13.34 13.56 -11.63
N PRO A 392 14.12 14.40 -10.93
CA PRO A 392 14.63 15.67 -11.47
C PRO A 392 15.50 15.50 -12.72
N ASN A 393 16.30 14.43 -12.80
CA ASN A 393 17.10 14.12 -13.99
C ASN A 393 16.22 13.86 -15.21
N ALA A 394 15.12 13.16 -15.03
CA ALA A 394 14.16 12.84 -16.09
C ALA A 394 13.40 14.08 -16.58
N ILE A 395 12.97 14.95 -15.67
CA ILE A 395 12.37 16.26 -16.00
C ILE A 395 13.37 17.10 -16.83
N LEU A 396 14.64 17.15 -16.40
CA LEU A 396 15.70 17.87 -17.10
C LEU A 396 15.99 17.27 -18.49
N ALA A 397 16.05 15.94 -18.60
CA ALA A 397 16.30 15.24 -19.85
C ALA A 397 15.18 15.47 -20.87
N ALA A 398 13.93 15.48 -20.44
CA ALA A 398 12.77 15.76 -21.27
C ALA A 398 12.57 17.26 -21.55
N LYS A 399 13.20 18.15 -20.76
CA LYS A 399 13.01 19.61 -20.79
C LYS A 399 11.55 20.02 -20.70
N ASN A 400 10.77 19.28 -19.91
CA ASN A 400 9.34 19.45 -19.83
C ASN A 400 8.89 19.59 -18.37
N PRO A 401 8.57 20.80 -17.89
CA PRO A 401 8.13 21.00 -16.53
C PRO A 401 6.73 20.43 -16.28
N ARG A 402 5.94 20.07 -17.30
CA ARG A 402 4.66 19.39 -17.12
C ARG A 402 4.81 17.94 -16.65
N LEU A 403 6.02 17.39 -16.66
CA LEU A 403 6.29 16.10 -16.02
C LEU A 403 6.38 16.27 -14.49
N GLY A 404 5.90 15.26 -13.76
CA GLY A 404 5.88 15.27 -12.30
C GLY A 404 4.91 16.28 -11.68
N VAL A 405 3.83 16.61 -12.39
CA VAL A 405 2.71 17.44 -11.89
C VAL A 405 1.52 16.60 -11.42
N ASP A 406 1.45 15.34 -11.84
CA ASP A 406 0.44 14.37 -11.39
C ASP A 406 0.98 13.61 -10.17
N SER A 407 0.16 13.40 -9.13
CA SER A 407 0.57 12.65 -7.95
C SER A 407 0.56 11.12 -8.18
N ILE A 408 0.72 10.34 -7.12
CA ILE A 408 0.75 8.87 -7.16
C ILE A 408 -0.67 8.32 -6.88
N PRO A 409 -1.29 7.60 -7.83
CA PRO A 409 -2.57 6.93 -7.59
C PRO A 409 -2.45 5.79 -6.56
N VAL A 410 -3.56 5.42 -5.92
CA VAL A 410 -3.61 4.36 -4.89
C VAL A 410 -2.97 3.04 -5.35
N CYS A 411 -3.21 2.63 -6.61
CA CYS A 411 -2.56 1.45 -7.22
C CYS A 411 -1.45 1.75 -8.24
N GLY A 412 -0.95 2.99 -8.28
CA GLY A 412 0.05 3.43 -9.25
C GLY A 412 -0.44 3.39 -10.71
N LEU A 413 0.50 3.49 -11.66
CA LEU A 413 0.22 3.60 -13.09
C LEU A 413 0.11 2.26 -13.82
N GLY A 414 0.14 1.13 -13.10
CA GLY A 414 -0.03 -0.22 -13.66
C GLY A 414 -1.45 -0.78 -13.50
N SER A 415 -2.35 -0.06 -12.84
CA SER A 415 -3.68 -0.55 -12.47
C SER A 415 -4.67 0.60 -12.47
N ASP A 416 -5.95 0.31 -12.71
CA ASP A 416 -7.04 1.27 -12.67
C ASP A 416 -7.92 1.14 -11.42
N CYS A 417 -7.47 0.36 -10.44
CA CYS A 417 -8.09 0.29 -9.12
C CYS A 417 -8.28 1.72 -8.52
N TYR A 418 -9.34 1.91 -7.73
CA TYR A 418 -9.75 3.24 -7.22
C TYR A 418 -9.91 4.31 -8.33
N GLY A 419 -10.14 3.91 -9.58
CA GLY A 419 -10.26 4.84 -10.70
C GLY A 419 -8.98 5.62 -11.02
N GLY A 420 -7.84 5.20 -10.47
CA GLY A 420 -6.59 5.94 -10.51
C GLY A 420 -6.60 7.26 -9.72
N PHE A 421 -7.52 7.43 -8.77
CA PHE A 421 -7.63 8.68 -8.01
C PHE A 421 -6.41 8.96 -7.12
N ILE A 422 -6.17 10.26 -6.93
CA ILE A 422 -5.26 10.79 -5.90
C ILE A 422 -6.09 11.06 -4.65
N MET A 423 -5.67 10.46 -3.53
CA MET A 423 -6.33 10.54 -2.23
C MET A 423 -5.30 10.93 -1.15
N TRP A 424 -5.73 11.04 0.11
CA TRP A 424 -4.83 11.26 1.26
C TRP A 424 -3.71 10.20 1.36
N ASP A 425 -3.91 9.02 0.77
CA ASP A 425 -2.93 7.96 0.51
C ASP A 425 -1.56 8.48 0.07
N ALA A 426 -1.55 9.40 -0.90
CA ALA A 426 -0.31 9.96 -1.41
C ALA A 426 0.41 10.81 -0.34
N ASP A 427 -0.34 11.60 0.43
CA ASP A 427 0.18 12.59 1.37
C ASP A 427 0.61 11.98 2.72
N VAL A 428 -0.13 10.99 3.23
CA VAL A 428 0.04 10.43 4.59
C VAL A 428 0.77 9.10 4.61
N TRP A 429 0.58 8.28 3.57
CA TRP A 429 1.06 6.90 3.59
C TRP A 429 2.26 6.72 2.66
N MET A 430 2.16 7.16 1.39
CA MET A 430 3.23 6.96 0.41
C MET A 430 4.36 7.98 0.53
N ALA A 431 4.04 9.27 0.71
CA ALA A 431 5.04 10.33 0.74
C ALA A 431 5.93 10.30 1.99
N PRO A 432 5.45 10.22 3.25
CA PRO A 432 6.29 10.56 4.40
C PRO A 432 7.55 9.70 4.56
N GLY A 433 7.44 8.38 4.35
CA GLY A 433 8.58 7.46 4.40
C GLY A 433 9.66 7.74 3.35
N LEU A 434 9.29 8.37 2.23
CA LEU A 434 10.20 8.73 1.14
C LEU A 434 10.50 10.22 1.05
N GLN A 435 9.71 11.13 1.65
CA GLN A 435 10.06 12.54 1.76
C GLN A 435 11.34 12.71 2.56
N VAL A 436 11.53 11.89 3.60
CA VAL A 436 12.74 11.92 4.41
C VAL A 436 13.97 11.42 3.67
N SER A 437 13.88 10.55 2.66
CA SER A 437 15.06 9.96 1.98
C SER A 437 15.20 10.31 0.49
N HIS A 438 14.10 10.67 -0.17
CA HIS A 438 13.99 11.03 -1.59
C HIS A 438 13.11 12.30 -1.79
N PRO A 439 13.35 13.40 -1.06
CA PRO A 439 12.45 14.56 -1.05
C PRO A 439 12.17 15.15 -2.44
N HIS A 440 13.16 15.20 -3.33
CA HIS A 440 12.97 15.70 -4.69
C HIS A 440 12.05 14.83 -5.56
N SER A 441 12.06 13.51 -5.35
CA SER A 441 11.13 12.60 -6.05
C SER A 441 9.72 12.74 -5.47
N MET A 442 9.61 12.93 -4.15
CA MET A 442 8.31 13.08 -3.48
C MET A 442 7.68 14.47 -3.61
N ARG A 443 8.44 15.50 -4.04
CA ARG A 443 7.90 16.82 -4.40
C ARG A 443 6.76 16.75 -5.42
N GLN A 444 6.67 15.69 -6.22
CA GLN A 444 5.53 15.47 -7.12
C GLN A 444 4.18 15.46 -6.38
N VAL A 445 4.11 14.95 -5.15
CA VAL A 445 2.87 14.89 -4.34
C VAL A 445 2.40 16.29 -3.93
N THR A 446 3.29 17.09 -3.35
CA THR A 446 2.99 18.47 -2.93
C THR A 446 2.76 19.39 -4.14
N ARG A 447 3.53 19.18 -5.21
CA ARG A 447 3.36 19.88 -6.48
C ARG A 447 2.00 19.63 -7.11
N TYR A 448 1.46 18.41 -7.04
CA TYR A 448 0.09 18.13 -7.50
C TYR A 448 -0.94 18.98 -6.75
N ARG A 449 -0.81 19.10 -5.41
CA ARG A 449 -1.70 19.95 -4.61
C ARG A 449 -1.58 21.41 -5.04
N ARG A 450 -0.36 21.91 -5.25
CA ARG A 450 -0.11 23.25 -5.82
C ARG A 450 -0.77 23.45 -7.19
N GLU A 451 -0.73 22.45 -8.08
CA GLU A 451 -1.39 22.53 -9.39
C GLU A 451 -2.92 22.53 -9.30
N LYS A 452 -3.50 21.88 -8.29
CA LYS A 452 -4.96 21.87 -8.04
C LYS A 452 -5.43 23.02 -7.14
N PHE A 453 -4.53 23.86 -6.64
CA PHE A 453 -4.85 24.86 -5.63
C PHE A 453 -5.93 25.86 -6.07
N GLU A 454 -5.86 26.35 -7.30
CA GLU A 454 -6.89 27.28 -7.82
C GLU A 454 -8.28 26.61 -7.86
N GLN A 455 -8.35 25.32 -8.23
CA GLN A 455 -9.60 24.59 -8.20
C GLN A 455 -10.07 24.35 -6.76
N ALA A 456 -9.16 24.05 -5.82
CA ALA A 456 -9.49 23.90 -4.41
C ALA A 456 -10.08 25.19 -3.80
N GLN A 457 -9.66 26.37 -4.27
CA GLN A 457 -10.29 27.63 -3.89
C GLN A 457 -11.73 27.75 -4.44
N LYS A 458 -11.94 27.38 -5.70
CA LYS A 458 -13.28 27.36 -6.32
C LYS A 458 -14.22 26.36 -5.63
N ASN A 459 -13.69 25.23 -5.19
CA ASN A 459 -14.43 24.17 -4.49
C ASN A 459 -15.11 24.66 -3.20
N VAL A 460 -14.60 25.70 -2.55
CA VAL A 460 -15.26 26.32 -1.38
C VAL A 460 -16.67 26.79 -1.71
N GLY A 461 -16.90 27.20 -2.96
CA GLY A 461 -18.21 27.56 -3.47
C GLY A 461 -19.25 26.43 -3.39
N MET A 462 -18.83 25.17 -3.28
CA MET A 462 -19.75 24.02 -3.15
C MET A 462 -20.41 23.89 -1.77
N ALA A 463 -20.10 24.77 -0.81
CA ALA A 463 -20.71 24.77 0.51
C ALA A 463 -22.25 24.81 0.46
N PHE A 464 -22.86 25.45 -0.55
CA PHE A 464 -24.32 25.52 -0.72
C PHE A 464 -25.00 24.14 -0.82
N SER A 465 -24.25 23.13 -1.26
CA SER A 465 -24.75 21.76 -1.41
C SER A 465 -24.76 20.97 -0.09
N SER A 466 -24.21 21.54 0.99
CA SER A 466 -23.91 20.81 2.22
C SER A 466 -24.64 21.38 3.45
N SER A 467 -24.45 20.73 4.60
CA SER A 467 -24.84 21.22 5.92
C SER A 467 -24.19 22.55 6.32
N LYS A 468 -23.26 23.07 5.50
CA LYS A 468 -22.57 24.34 5.67
C LYS A 468 -23.09 25.44 4.72
N ALA A 469 -24.27 25.26 4.11
CA ALA A 469 -24.83 26.19 3.13
C ALA A 469 -25.08 27.62 3.67
N ASP A 470 -25.29 27.78 4.98
CA ASP A 470 -25.49 29.08 5.63
C ASP A 470 -24.17 29.78 6.02
N ARG A 471 -23.02 29.11 5.82
CA ARG A 471 -21.70 29.61 6.20
C ARG A 471 -21.12 30.52 5.12
N LYS A 472 -20.45 31.58 5.58
CA LYS A 472 -19.64 32.45 4.75
C LYS A 472 -18.18 32.06 4.91
N PHE A 473 -17.62 31.46 3.87
CA PHE A 473 -16.21 31.12 3.80
C PHE A 473 -15.38 32.30 3.27
N HIS A 474 -14.16 32.42 3.77
CA HIS A 474 -13.19 33.41 3.37
C HIS A 474 -12.89 33.28 1.86
N PRO A 475 -12.77 34.39 1.10
CA PRO A 475 -12.55 34.35 -0.34
C PRO A 475 -11.25 33.66 -0.77
N ASN A 476 -10.27 33.57 0.14
CA ASN A 476 -9.00 32.87 -0.10
C ASN A 476 -8.97 31.47 0.55
N GLY A 477 -10.07 30.97 1.10
CA GLY A 477 -10.15 29.60 1.61
C GLY A 477 -9.95 28.58 0.49
N ALA A 478 -9.48 27.38 0.81
CA ALA A 478 -9.39 26.28 -0.14
C ALA A 478 -9.81 24.96 0.52
N VAL A 479 -10.51 24.13 -0.25
CA VAL A 479 -10.91 22.77 0.14
C VAL A 479 -10.64 21.80 -1.01
N TYR A 480 -9.82 20.79 -0.75
CA TYR A 480 -9.54 19.72 -1.72
C TYR A 480 -10.62 18.62 -1.65
N PRO A 481 -10.96 17.99 -2.79
CA PRO A 481 -11.92 16.88 -2.82
C PRO A 481 -11.29 15.59 -2.28
N TRP A 482 -12.11 14.73 -1.66
CA TRP A 482 -11.64 13.46 -1.11
C TRP A 482 -10.90 12.58 -2.12
N THR A 483 -11.49 12.40 -3.30
CA THR A 483 -10.84 11.81 -4.47
C THR A 483 -10.57 12.89 -5.51
N SER A 484 -9.38 12.86 -6.09
CA SER A 484 -8.96 13.87 -7.06
C SER A 484 -8.43 13.21 -8.34
N GLY A 485 -9.06 13.55 -9.47
CA GLY A 485 -8.63 13.14 -10.81
C GLY A 485 -8.07 14.31 -11.63
N ARG A 486 -8.52 14.44 -12.88
CA ARG A 486 -8.09 15.48 -13.83
C ARG A 486 -8.31 16.90 -13.33
N TYR A 487 -9.51 17.21 -12.85
CA TYR A 487 -9.91 18.59 -12.55
C TYR A 487 -9.69 18.97 -11.09
N GLY A 488 -9.77 18.02 -10.14
CA GLY A 488 -9.68 18.31 -8.71
C GLY A 488 -10.89 19.07 -8.16
N ASN A 489 -12.04 18.94 -8.81
CA ASN A 489 -13.33 19.49 -8.37
C ASN A 489 -14.00 18.57 -7.34
N CYS A 490 -14.95 19.11 -6.56
CA CYS A 490 -15.81 18.30 -5.72
C CYS A 490 -16.76 17.45 -6.58
N THR A 491 -16.87 16.18 -6.27
CA THR A 491 -17.63 15.20 -7.05
C THR A 491 -18.33 14.18 -6.16
N ALA A 492 -19.07 13.24 -6.73
CA ALA A 492 -19.82 12.24 -5.97
C ALA A 492 -18.92 11.18 -5.29
N THR A 493 -17.77 10.84 -5.87
CA THR A 493 -16.73 10.06 -5.18
C THR A 493 -15.85 10.92 -4.29
N GLY A 494 -15.70 12.21 -4.64
CA GLY A 494 -14.82 13.17 -3.99
C GLY A 494 -15.55 14.37 -3.40
N PRO A 495 -16.49 14.21 -2.45
CA PRO A 495 -17.15 15.36 -1.81
C PRO A 495 -16.12 16.21 -1.05
N CYS A 496 -16.29 17.54 -1.10
CA CYS A 496 -15.46 18.47 -0.33
C CYS A 496 -16.07 18.83 1.03
N PHE A 497 -17.37 18.62 1.20
CA PHE A 497 -18.12 18.96 2.40
C PHE A 497 -18.88 17.73 2.89
N ASP A 498 -19.16 17.70 4.18
CA ASP A 498 -19.94 16.70 4.89
C ASP A 498 -19.37 15.27 4.85
N TYR A 499 -18.04 15.16 4.71
CA TYR A 499 -17.30 13.90 4.62
C TYR A 499 -15.93 14.05 5.31
N GLU A 500 -14.86 13.54 4.71
CA GLU A 500 -13.51 13.46 5.27
C GLU A 500 -12.74 14.80 5.18
N TYR A 501 -13.09 15.74 6.08
CA TYR A 501 -12.46 17.06 6.16
C TYR A 501 -10.97 17.02 6.55
N HIS A 502 -10.47 15.92 7.10
CA HIS A 502 -9.09 15.78 7.53
C HIS A 502 -8.09 15.89 6.36
N LEU A 503 -8.49 15.53 5.13
CA LEU A 503 -7.62 15.60 3.95
C LEU A 503 -6.86 16.92 3.80
N ASN A 504 -7.49 18.06 4.12
CA ASN A 504 -6.83 19.36 3.99
C ASN A 504 -5.65 19.50 4.97
N GLY A 505 -5.80 19.04 6.20
CA GLY A 505 -4.74 19.03 7.20
C GLY A 505 -3.66 18.00 6.88
N ASP A 506 -4.04 16.85 6.30
CA ASP A 506 -3.09 15.84 5.83
C ASP A 506 -2.15 16.40 4.75
N ILE A 507 -2.72 17.15 3.80
CA ILE A 507 -1.96 17.92 2.82
C ILE A 507 -1.02 18.90 3.56
N GLY A 508 -1.52 19.63 4.56
CA GLY A 508 -0.71 20.53 5.39
C GLY A 508 0.52 19.88 6.02
N ILE A 509 0.38 18.66 6.53
CA ILE A 509 1.50 17.86 7.08
C ILE A 509 2.50 17.51 5.97
N SER A 510 2.04 17.06 4.81
CA SER A 510 2.89 16.75 3.66
C SER A 510 3.70 17.98 3.18
N LEU A 511 3.07 19.16 3.13
CA LEU A 511 3.76 20.42 2.80
C LEU A 511 4.83 20.77 3.85
N TYR A 512 4.49 20.64 5.13
CA TYR A 512 5.42 20.89 6.23
C TYR A 512 6.63 19.95 6.20
N ASN A 513 6.38 18.65 6.00
CA ASN A 513 7.44 17.64 5.90
C ASN A 513 8.40 17.95 4.75
N GLU A 514 7.90 18.47 3.63
CA GLU A 514 8.77 18.94 2.55
C GLU A 514 9.70 20.07 3.00
N LEU A 515 9.20 21.08 3.71
CA LEU A 515 10.05 22.16 4.23
C LEU A 515 11.12 21.62 5.19
N VAL A 516 10.72 20.79 6.16
CA VAL A 516 11.63 20.23 7.16
C VAL A 516 12.72 19.37 6.51
N THR A 517 12.38 18.59 5.49
CA THR A 517 13.33 17.67 4.85
C THR A 517 14.23 18.36 3.84
N THR A 518 13.71 19.33 3.08
CA THR A 518 14.46 20.00 1.99
C THR A 518 15.25 21.23 2.43
N GLY A 519 14.78 21.96 3.45
CA GLY A 519 15.28 23.29 3.80
C GLY A 519 15.00 24.36 2.72
N ASP A 520 14.11 24.10 1.77
CA ASP A 520 13.83 24.96 0.62
C ASP A 520 12.82 26.08 0.97
N ASP A 521 13.28 27.02 1.79
CA ASP A 521 12.48 28.16 2.28
C ASP A 521 11.83 28.96 1.14
N GLY A 522 12.55 29.13 0.01
CA GLY A 522 12.08 29.89 -1.14
C GLY A 522 10.90 29.20 -1.82
N TYR A 523 11.06 27.94 -2.20
CA TYR A 523 9.98 27.16 -2.80
C TYR A 523 8.77 27.07 -1.87
N PHE A 524 9.00 26.81 -0.58
CA PHE A 524 7.90 26.70 0.37
C PHE A 524 7.15 28.03 0.51
N LYS A 525 7.84 29.17 0.69
CA LYS A 525 7.19 30.47 0.86
C LYS A 525 6.39 30.90 -0.37
N GLU A 526 6.88 30.59 -1.57
CA GLU A 526 6.25 30.99 -2.83
C GLU A 526 5.12 30.04 -3.27
N ASP A 527 5.31 28.73 -3.18
CA ASP A 527 4.39 27.74 -3.77
C ASP A 527 3.50 27.01 -2.75
N LEU A 528 3.94 26.84 -1.50
CA LEU A 528 3.27 25.94 -0.54
C LEU A 528 2.61 26.67 0.64
N LEU A 529 3.23 27.73 1.17
CA LEU A 529 2.67 28.55 2.24
C LEU A 529 1.28 29.13 1.89
N PRO A 530 1.01 29.63 0.66
CA PRO A 530 -0.33 30.07 0.29
C PRO A 530 -1.42 29.01 0.48
N ILE A 531 -1.08 27.73 0.26
CA ILE A 531 -1.99 26.60 0.44
C ILE A 531 -2.28 26.39 1.93
N MET A 532 -1.26 26.40 2.79
CA MET A 532 -1.44 26.27 4.24
C MET A 532 -2.30 27.39 4.84
N LEU A 533 -2.11 28.62 4.37
CA LEU A 533 -2.93 29.77 4.78
C LEU A 533 -4.38 29.61 4.34
N ALA A 534 -4.62 29.19 3.09
CA ALA A 534 -5.95 28.95 2.56
C ALA A 534 -6.71 27.83 3.30
N ILE A 535 -6.02 26.76 3.69
CA ILE A 535 -6.59 25.70 4.53
C ILE A 535 -6.93 26.24 5.93
N SER A 536 -6.06 27.06 6.52
CA SER A 536 -6.33 27.69 7.83
C SER A 536 -7.56 28.60 7.79
N HIS A 537 -7.73 29.36 6.71
CA HIS A 537 -8.96 30.14 6.48
C HIS A 537 -10.19 29.23 6.37
N PHE A 538 -10.12 28.18 5.57
CA PHE A 538 -11.22 27.21 5.42
C PHE A 538 -11.62 26.59 6.75
N TYR A 539 -10.66 26.07 7.53
CA TYR A 539 -10.94 25.46 8.83
C TYR A 539 -11.51 26.44 9.85
N ASN A 540 -11.01 27.67 9.91
CA ASN A 540 -11.57 28.69 10.79
C ASN A 540 -13.06 28.93 10.53
N ASP A 541 -13.49 28.87 9.25
CA ASP A 541 -14.87 29.16 8.86
C ASP A 541 -15.78 27.93 8.86
N LEU A 542 -15.20 26.73 8.72
CA LEU A 542 -15.88 25.44 8.82
C LEU A 542 -16.44 25.19 10.23
N LEU A 543 -15.71 25.64 11.26
CA LEU A 543 -16.00 25.34 12.66
C LEU A 543 -17.25 26.07 13.18
N SER A 544 -17.97 25.40 14.08
CA SER A 544 -19.07 25.96 14.86
C SER A 544 -18.59 26.29 16.27
N TYR A 545 -19.12 27.35 16.88
CA TYR A 545 -18.80 27.71 18.26
C TYR A 545 -19.96 27.38 19.19
N ASP A 546 -19.72 26.50 20.16
CA ASP A 546 -20.64 26.23 21.26
C ASP A 546 -20.35 27.21 22.41
N LYS A 547 -21.29 28.14 22.63
CA LYS A 547 -21.17 29.16 23.69
C LYS A 547 -21.30 28.58 25.10
N GLU A 548 -22.05 27.48 25.26
CA GLU A 548 -22.29 26.87 26.57
C GLU A 548 -21.09 26.05 27.02
N LYS A 549 -20.48 25.31 26.09
CA LYS A 549 -19.27 24.51 26.34
C LYS A 549 -17.96 25.31 26.18
N ASP A 550 -18.02 26.55 25.69
CA ASP A 550 -16.89 27.39 25.32
C ASP A 550 -15.85 26.67 24.43
N LEU A 551 -16.33 26.01 23.36
CA LEU A 551 -15.46 25.26 22.45
C LEU A 551 -15.86 25.43 20.98
N TYR A 552 -14.90 25.19 20.09
CA TYR A 552 -15.17 25.00 18.67
C TYR A 552 -15.32 23.51 18.35
N TYR A 553 -16.19 23.19 17.39
CA TYR A 553 -16.40 21.83 16.91
C TYR A 553 -16.72 21.81 15.42
N VAL A 554 -16.41 20.69 14.78
CA VAL A 554 -16.88 20.36 13.42
C VAL A 554 -18.04 19.37 13.54
N SER A 555 -19.03 19.53 12.66
CA SER A 555 -20.22 18.68 12.60
C SER A 555 -20.38 18.05 11.23
N ASN A 556 -21.11 16.95 11.17
CA ASN A 556 -21.39 16.20 9.94
C ASN A 556 -20.12 15.86 9.15
N ALA A 557 -19.14 15.25 9.82
CA ALA A 557 -17.86 14.88 9.23
C ALA A 557 -17.72 13.35 9.16
N THR A 558 -16.69 12.87 8.47
CA THR A 558 -16.19 11.50 8.54
C THR A 558 -14.73 11.60 8.95
N ASP A 559 -14.32 10.78 9.91
CA ASP A 559 -12.92 10.64 10.32
C ASP A 559 -12.29 9.42 9.59
N PRO A 560 -10.99 9.13 9.72
CA PRO A 560 -10.36 8.02 9.00
C PRO A 560 -11.06 6.67 9.18
N ASP A 561 -11.70 6.40 10.34
CA ASP A 561 -12.62 5.28 10.46
C ASP A 561 -13.91 5.53 9.66
N GLU A 562 -13.89 5.18 8.38
CA GLU A 562 -15.04 5.31 7.48
C GLU A 562 -16.23 4.40 7.83
N TYR A 563 -16.17 3.56 8.87
CA TYR A 563 -17.38 2.92 9.41
C TYR A 563 -18.25 3.91 10.20
N ALA A 564 -17.69 5.04 10.64
CA ALA A 564 -18.38 6.13 11.33
C ALA A 564 -18.50 7.38 10.44
N ASN A 565 -19.60 7.49 9.68
CA ASN A 565 -19.88 8.62 8.80
C ASN A 565 -20.86 9.62 9.42
N ASN A 566 -20.78 10.87 8.96
CA ASN A 566 -21.73 11.94 9.31
C ASN A 566 -21.82 12.19 10.83
N ILE A 567 -20.67 12.13 11.50
CA ILE A 567 -20.49 12.28 12.93
C ILE A 567 -20.16 13.72 13.34
N ASP A 568 -20.37 14.01 14.62
CA ASP A 568 -20.00 15.28 15.23
C ASP A 568 -18.75 15.15 16.10
N GLN A 569 -17.92 16.20 16.07
CA GLN A 569 -16.65 16.31 16.79
C GLN A 569 -15.72 15.08 16.63
N PRO A 570 -15.42 14.66 15.37
CA PRO A 570 -14.36 13.69 15.08
C PRO A 570 -13.05 14.03 15.78
N ALA A 571 -12.46 13.10 16.52
CA ALA A 571 -11.28 13.34 17.33
C ALA A 571 -10.03 13.59 16.48
N PHE A 572 -9.77 12.76 15.46
CA PHE A 572 -8.58 12.93 14.62
C PHE A 572 -8.67 14.23 13.83
N THR A 573 -9.78 14.46 13.12
CA THR A 573 -10.01 15.73 12.39
C THR A 573 -9.91 16.94 13.32
N THR A 574 -10.48 16.87 14.54
CA THR A 574 -10.39 18.00 15.50
C THR A 574 -8.95 18.29 15.91
N ALA A 575 -8.17 17.25 16.24
CA ALA A 575 -6.76 17.39 16.58
C ALA A 575 -5.94 17.90 15.39
N LEU A 576 -6.23 17.41 14.19
CA LEU A 576 -5.55 17.82 12.96
C LEU A 576 -5.80 19.29 12.63
N ILE A 577 -7.05 19.78 12.74
CA ILE A 577 -7.36 21.20 12.56
C ILE A 577 -6.60 22.06 13.57
N GLN A 578 -6.57 21.64 14.84
CA GLN A 578 -5.81 22.33 15.88
C GLN A 578 -4.31 22.40 15.54
N THR A 579 -3.73 21.27 15.13
CA THR A 579 -2.33 21.17 14.71
C THR A 579 -2.06 22.07 13.51
N HIS A 580 -2.89 22.04 12.47
CA HIS A 580 -2.71 22.84 11.26
C HIS A 580 -2.72 24.35 11.53
N LEU A 581 -3.66 24.83 12.35
CA LEU A 581 -3.75 26.25 12.72
C LEU A 581 -2.52 26.72 13.50
N ASN A 582 -2.09 25.91 14.48
CA ASN A 582 -0.89 26.22 15.27
C ASN A 582 0.39 26.15 14.43
N LEU A 583 0.49 25.14 13.57
CA LEU A 583 1.63 24.94 12.68
C LEU A 583 1.75 26.07 11.66
N THR A 584 0.64 26.52 11.09
CA THR A 584 0.63 27.67 10.16
C THR A 584 1.15 28.93 10.85
N ASN A 585 0.72 29.21 12.09
CA ASN A 585 1.26 30.33 12.88
C ASN A 585 2.76 30.17 13.24
N HIS A 586 3.20 28.94 13.53
CA HIS A 586 4.61 28.65 13.75
C HIS A 586 5.45 28.94 12.51
N ILE A 587 4.97 28.56 11.32
CA ILE A 587 5.62 28.81 10.04
C ILE A 587 5.64 30.30 9.68
N LEU A 588 4.55 31.04 9.94
CA LEU A 588 4.54 32.51 9.79
C LEU A 588 5.66 33.15 10.62
N THR A 589 5.78 32.73 11.88
CA THR A 589 6.84 33.20 12.78
C THR A 589 8.23 32.79 12.29
N TRP A 590 8.39 31.58 11.76
CA TRP A 590 9.64 31.10 11.15
C TRP A 590 10.11 32.02 10.02
N PHE A 591 9.17 32.51 9.19
CA PHE A 591 9.45 33.46 8.12
C PHE A 591 9.45 34.93 8.55
N GLY A 592 9.33 35.23 9.84
CA GLY A 592 9.31 36.58 10.39
C GLY A 592 8.02 37.37 10.14
N GLU A 593 6.93 36.68 9.79
CA GLU A 593 5.59 37.24 9.61
C GLU A 593 4.81 37.24 10.94
N GLU A 594 3.77 38.06 11.06
CA GLU A 594 2.92 38.09 12.27
C GLU A 594 1.95 36.90 12.32
N GLU A 595 1.76 36.33 13.50
CA GLU A 595 0.75 35.29 13.74
C GLU A 595 -0.68 35.82 13.61
N GLU A 596 -1.59 35.01 13.05
CA GLU A 596 -3.03 35.28 13.09
C GLU A 596 -3.60 34.89 14.45
N LYS A 597 -3.93 35.91 15.25
CA LYS A 597 -4.43 35.76 16.63
C LYS A 597 -5.72 34.95 16.66
N ARG A 598 -6.59 35.11 15.67
CA ARG A 598 -7.87 34.40 15.59
C ARG A 598 -7.66 32.88 15.52
N TRP A 599 -6.72 32.42 14.69
CA TRP A 599 -6.39 30.99 14.57
C TRP A 599 -5.86 30.42 15.88
N ARG A 600 -4.99 31.17 16.58
CA ARG A 600 -4.49 30.79 17.90
C ARG A 600 -5.64 30.62 18.91
N ASP A 601 -6.57 31.58 18.94
CA ASP A 601 -7.71 31.57 19.87
C ASP A 601 -8.70 30.42 19.56
N VAL A 602 -8.92 30.11 18.28
CA VAL A 602 -9.75 28.98 17.85
C VAL A 602 -9.08 27.66 18.21
N ALA A 603 -7.79 27.49 17.89
CA ALA A 603 -7.02 26.30 18.20
C ALA A 603 -7.01 26.01 19.72
N ALA A 604 -6.90 27.03 20.57
CA ALA A 604 -6.94 26.90 22.03
C ALA A 604 -8.31 26.42 22.57
N LYS A 605 -9.37 26.48 21.75
CA LYS A 605 -10.74 26.11 22.11
C LYS A 605 -11.26 24.87 21.36
N LEU A 606 -10.44 24.22 20.55
CA LEU A 606 -10.71 22.88 20.03
C LEU A 606 -10.40 21.84 21.09
N ARG A 607 -11.31 20.88 21.29
CA ARG A 607 -11.17 19.81 22.28
C ARG A 607 -11.67 18.50 21.70
N MET A 608 -10.86 17.46 21.82
CA MET A 608 -11.28 16.09 21.49
C MET A 608 -12.30 15.58 22.51
N PRO A 609 -13.25 14.73 22.09
CA PRO A 609 -14.19 14.11 23.01
C PRO A 609 -13.47 13.03 23.82
N ILE A 610 -13.53 13.12 25.15
CA ILE A 610 -12.90 12.15 26.08
C ILE A 610 -13.98 11.52 26.95
N ASP A 611 -13.94 10.20 27.12
CA ASP A 611 -14.76 9.52 28.11
C ASP A 611 -14.23 9.80 29.53
N GLU A 612 -15.04 10.46 30.36
CA GLU A 612 -14.61 10.91 31.70
C GLU A 612 -14.27 9.75 32.65
N LYS A 613 -14.91 8.59 32.49
CA LYS A 613 -14.73 7.43 33.39
C LYS A 613 -13.44 6.68 33.12
N THR A 614 -13.12 6.48 31.84
CA THR A 614 -11.99 5.64 31.40
C THR A 614 -10.78 6.45 30.96
N SER A 615 -10.97 7.75 30.68
CA SER A 615 -9.98 8.60 30.02
C SER A 615 -9.51 7.95 28.71
N ILE A 616 -10.46 7.51 27.89
CA ILE A 616 -10.23 7.11 26.51
C ILE A 616 -10.70 8.27 25.63
N ILE A 617 -9.86 8.67 24.68
CA ILE A 617 -10.27 9.59 23.60
C ILE A 617 -11.30 8.83 22.76
N LYS A 618 -12.51 9.39 22.62
CA LYS A 618 -13.55 8.83 21.77
C LYS A 618 -13.26 9.21 20.31
N GLU A 619 -13.57 8.37 19.34
CA GLU A 619 -13.43 8.73 17.91
C GLU A 619 -14.34 9.90 17.56
N TYR A 620 -15.50 10.00 18.19
CA TYR A 620 -16.46 11.07 17.97
C TYR A 620 -17.38 11.32 19.17
N GLU A 621 -18.08 12.44 19.15
CA GLU A 621 -19.06 12.76 20.19
C GLU A 621 -20.24 11.78 20.12
N GLY A 622 -20.62 11.21 21.27
CA GLY A 622 -21.66 10.16 21.34
C GLY A 622 -21.19 8.72 21.06
N MET A 623 -19.91 8.49 20.75
CA MET A 623 -19.35 7.14 20.59
C MET A 623 -19.66 6.25 21.81
N THR A 624 -20.03 5.00 21.55
CA THR A 624 -20.30 3.98 22.58
C THR A 624 -19.24 2.86 22.56
N GLY A 625 -19.28 1.96 23.54
CA GLY A 625 -18.33 0.84 23.64
C GLY A 625 -18.46 -0.25 22.55
N ASN A 626 -19.46 -0.18 21.67
CA ASN A 626 -19.74 -1.21 20.65
C ASN A 626 -19.15 -0.90 19.27
N VAL A 627 -18.19 0.01 19.16
CA VAL A 627 -17.51 0.30 17.89
C VAL A 627 -16.68 -0.90 17.39
N ASP A 628 -16.59 -0.99 16.07
CA ASP A 628 -15.67 -1.80 15.27
C ASP A 628 -15.01 -0.82 14.29
N VAL A 629 -13.68 -0.83 14.20
CA VAL A 629 -12.92 0.26 13.58
C VAL A 629 -12.29 -0.21 12.27
N LYS A 630 -12.57 0.48 11.17
CA LYS A 630 -12.08 0.11 9.83
C LYS A 630 -10.56 0.19 9.73
N GLN A 631 -9.97 1.29 10.21
CA GLN A 631 -8.54 1.60 10.07
C GLN A 631 -8.08 2.54 11.20
N ALA A 632 -6.77 2.78 11.30
CA ALA A 632 -6.24 3.66 12.34
C ALA A 632 -6.86 5.06 12.26
N ASP A 633 -7.39 5.54 13.39
CA ASP A 633 -8.06 6.84 13.52
C ASP A 633 -7.49 7.63 14.69
N VAL A 634 -7.97 7.40 15.91
CA VAL A 634 -7.44 8.06 17.13
C VAL A 634 -5.94 7.81 17.31
N VAL A 635 -5.44 6.65 16.87
CA VAL A 635 -4.01 6.32 16.90
C VAL A 635 -3.18 7.22 15.97
N LEU A 636 -3.77 7.79 14.92
CA LEU A 636 -3.10 8.73 14.03
C LEU A 636 -2.79 10.08 14.70
N ILE A 637 -3.47 10.40 15.80
CA ILE A 637 -3.19 11.62 16.59
C ILE A 637 -1.77 11.57 17.17
N ASP A 638 -1.34 10.40 17.65
CA ASP A 638 0.03 10.19 18.14
C ASP A 638 1.02 10.00 16.97
N ASP A 639 0.65 9.23 15.94
CA ASP A 639 1.52 8.91 14.79
C ASP A 639 1.88 10.14 13.94
N LEU A 640 0.87 10.91 13.52
CA LEU A 640 1.03 11.97 12.52
C LEU A 640 1.12 13.36 13.12
N LEU A 641 0.46 13.60 14.26
CA LEU A 641 0.34 14.95 14.85
C LEU A 641 1.27 15.14 16.04
N HIS A 642 1.84 14.05 16.57
CA HIS A 642 2.66 14.04 17.79
C HIS A 642 1.97 14.74 18.98
N PHE A 643 0.64 14.67 19.02
CA PHE A 643 -0.18 15.29 20.05
C PHE A 643 -0.34 14.32 21.22
N HIS A 644 0.76 14.05 21.94
CA HIS A 644 0.74 13.09 23.04
C HIS A 644 -0.08 13.59 24.21
N GLN A 645 -1.03 12.75 24.62
CA GLN A 645 -1.87 12.99 25.79
C GLN A 645 -1.60 11.92 26.85
N LYS A 646 -2.00 12.19 28.09
CA LYS A 646 -1.89 11.20 29.18
C LYS A 646 -2.73 9.94 28.88
N GLU A 647 -3.70 10.04 27.96
CA GLU A 647 -4.59 8.99 27.50
C GLU A 647 -4.03 8.13 26.35
N SER A 648 -2.96 8.54 25.66
CA SER A 648 -2.52 7.93 24.39
C SER A 648 -2.29 6.41 24.46
N LEU A 649 -1.62 5.92 25.52
CA LEU A 649 -1.42 4.48 25.72
C LEU A 649 -2.75 3.72 25.88
N ARG A 650 -3.74 4.31 26.56
CA ARG A 650 -5.07 3.69 26.72
C ARG A 650 -5.84 3.69 25.40
N ALA A 651 -5.69 4.74 24.60
CA ALA A 651 -6.28 4.79 23.27
C ALA A 651 -5.67 3.70 22.37
N LEU A 652 -4.33 3.57 22.34
CA LEU A 652 -3.64 2.51 21.61
C LEU A 652 -4.20 1.12 21.96
N ASP A 653 -4.25 0.79 23.25
CA ASP A 653 -4.74 -0.53 23.71
C ASP A 653 -6.22 -0.76 23.39
N TYR A 654 -7.06 0.27 23.53
CA TYR A 654 -8.48 0.18 23.24
C TYR A 654 -8.73 -0.02 21.75
N TYR A 655 -8.16 0.84 20.90
CA TYR A 655 -8.43 0.84 19.46
C TYR A 655 -7.77 -0.33 18.74
N ALA A 656 -6.58 -0.76 19.16
CA ALA A 656 -5.97 -1.97 18.62
C ALA A 656 -6.85 -3.22 18.84
N ALA A 657 -7.58 -3.27 19.95
CA ALA A 657 -8.52 -4.35 20.24
C ALA A 657 -9.86 -4.22 19.49
N LYS A 658 -10.22 -3.02 19.04
CA LYS A 658 -11.42 -2.71 18.24
C LYS A 658 -11.18 -2.73 16.74
N GLN A 659 -9.93 -2.84 16.33
CA GLN A 659 -9.52 -2.85 14.94
C GLN A 659 -10.11 -4.06 14.18
N SER A 660 -10.85 -3.77 13.12
CA SER A 660 -11.36 -4.78 12.20
C SER A 660 -10.21 -5.50 11.50
N ARG A 661 -10.39 -6.80 11.28
CA ARG A 661 -9.47 -7.63 10.49
C ARG A 661 -9.63 -7.41 8.99
N LEU A 662 -10.74 -6.82 8.55
CA LEU A 662 -11.01 -6.50 7.15
C LEU A 662 -10.62 -5.05 6.82
N GLY A 663 -9.74 -4.47 7.64
CA GLY A 663 -9.18 -3.14 7.42
C GLY A 663 -8.04 -3.16 6.40
N PRO A 664 -7.81 -2.03 5.71
CA PRO A 664 -6.78 -1.93 4.68
C PRO A 664 -5.36 -1.98 5.27
N GLY A 665 -4.41 -2.42 4.43
CA GLY A 665 -3.01 -2.72 4.78
C GLY A 665 -2.09 -1.55 5.17
N MET A 666 -2.64 -0.40 5.53
CA MET A 666 -1.86 0.74 6.07
C MET A 666 -1.93 0.84 7.61
N THR A 667 -2.99 0.27 8.20
CA THR A 667 -3.38 0.47 9.59
C THR A 667 -2.29 0.09 10.59
N TYR A 668 -1.77 -1.14 10.51
CA TYR A 668 -0.85 -1.66 11.53
C TYR A 668 0.53 -0.99 11.52
N ALA A 669 0.88 -0.25 10.46
CA ALA A 669 2.11 0.53 10.46
C ALA A 669 2.05 1.67 11.48
N ALA A 670 0.92 2.38 11.56
CA ALA A 670 0.69 3.41 12.60
C ALA A 670 0.72 2.78 14.00
N TYR A 671 0.09 1.62 14.19
CA TYR A 671 0.17 0.88 15.45
C TYR A 671 1.62 0.49 15.81
N SER A 672 2.45 0.09 14.83
CA SER A 672 3.85 -0.25 15.09
C SER A 672 4.66 0.96 15.57
N ILE A 673 4.49 2.11 14.91
CA ILE A 673 5.16 3.38 15.24
C ILE A 673 4.75 3.83 16.64
N VAL A 674 3.44 3.95 16.88
CA VAL A 674 2.89 4.43 18.16
C VAL A 674 3.17 3.46 19.30
N ALA A 675 3.12 2.13 19.05
CA ALA A 675 3.50 1.15 20.05
C ALA A 675 4.99 1.24 20.40
N ASN A 676 5.86 1.55 19.45
CA ASN A 676 7.29 1.75 19.73
C ASN A 676 7.49 2.95 20.66
N GLU A 677 6.74 4.02 20.42
CA GLU A 677 6.81 5.24 21.19
C GLU A 677 6.25 5.07 22.61
N LEU A 678 5.01 4.57 22.73
CA LEU A 678 4.23 4.66 23.97
C LEU A 678 4.30 3.42 24.86
N SER A 679 4.61 2.24 24.32
CA SER A 679 4.54 1.00 25.11
C SER A 679 5.57 1.03 26.26
N PRO A 680 5.16 0.73 27.50
CA PRO A 680 6.07 0.75 28.65
C PRO A 680 6.98 -0.49 28.73
N SER A 681 6.63 -1.56 28.00
CA SER A 681 7.29 -2.86 28.06
C SER A 681 6.98 -3.68 26.81
N GLY A 682 7.79 -4.72 26.57
CA GLY A 682 7.55 -5.68 25.49
C GLY A 682 8.00 -5.21 24.10
N CYS A 683 7.57 -5.95 23.09
CA CYS A 683 8.04 -5.83 21.70
C CYS A 683 6.88 -5.84 20.70
N ALA A 684 5.67 -5.46 21.13
CA ALA A 684 4.48 -5.43 20.28
C ALA A 684 4.63 -4.55 19.03
N SER A 685 5.50 -3.52 19.07
CA SER A 685 5.89 -2.74 17.89
C SER A 685 6.38 -3.64 16.74
N TYR A 686 7.19 -4.65 17.04
CA TYR A 686 7.66 -5.60 16.03
C TYR A 686 6.53 -6.52 15.54
N THR A 687 5.65 -6.99 16.43
CA THR A 687 4.45 -7.74 16.02
C THR A 687 3.58 -6.94 15.03
N TYR A 688 3.35 -5.66 15.30
CA TYR A 688 2.59 -4.77 14.42
C TYR A 688 3.29 -4.51 13.07
N ASP A 689 4.63 -4.43 13.05
CA ASP A 689 5.41 -4.35 11.81
C ASP A 689 5.14 -5.58 10.92
N LEU A 690 5.20 -6.78 11.51
CA LEU A 690 4.86 -8.01 10.79
C LEU A 690 3.39 -8.01 10.32
N TYR A 691 2.47 -7.45 11.09
CA TYR A 691 1.05 -7.32 10.70
C TYR A 691 0.83 -6.34 9.56
N SER A 692 1.59 -5.25 9.49
CA SER A 692 1.44 -4.26 8.43
C SER A 692 1.89 -4.73 7.05
N SER A 693 2.55 -5.89 6.98
CA SER A 693 3.29 -6.27 5.79
C SER A 693 3.02 -7.71 5.36
N GLN A 694 3.28 -8.70 6.22
CA GLN A 694 3.23 -10.12 5.86
C GLN A 694 1.88 -10.58 5.31
N PRO A 695 0.72 -10.23 5.89
CA PRO A 695 -0.54 -10.75 5.39
C PRO A 695 -1.06 -9.99 4.16
N TYR A 696 -0.42 -8.89 3.77
CA TYR A 696 -0.78 -8.08 2.61
C TYR A 696 0.13 -8.36 1.40
N ALA A 697 1.40 -8.69 1.63
CA ALA A 697 2.33 -9.08 0.58
C ALA A 697 1.87 -10.34 -0.17
N ARG A 698 1.97 -10.33 -1.51
CA ARG A 698 1.67 -11.47 -2.37
C ARG A 698 2.92 -11.92 -3.12
N ALA A 699 3.07 -13.24 -3.20
CA ALA A 699 4.02 -13.85 -4.11
C ALA A 699 3.64 -13.53 -5.57
N PRO A 700 4.62 -13.49 -6.48
CA PRO A 700 6.06 -13.61 -6.21
C PRO A 700 6.76 -12.26 -5.99
N TRP A 701 6.07 -11.14 -6.27
CA TRP A 701 6.70 -9.84 -6.40
C TRP A 701 6.68 -8.97 -5.13
N TYR A 702 6.17 -9.48 -4.00
CA TYR A 702 5.96 -8.68 -2.78
C TYR A 702 5.06 -7.45 -3.01
N GLN A 703 4.18 -7.51 -4.02
CA GLN A 703 3.12 -6.53 -4.21
C GLN A 703 2.05 -6.72 -3.14
N PHE A 704 1.51 -5.62 -2.61
CA PHE A 704 0.51 -5.68 -1.54
C PHE A 704 -0.90 -5.78 -2.13
N SER A 705 -1.72 -6.61 -1.52
CA SER A 705 -3.18 -6.51 -1.62
C SER A 705 -3.68 -5.50 -0.59
N GLU A 706 -4.72 -4.74 -0.93
CA GLU A 706 -5.37 -3.82 0.01
C GLU A 706 -5.87 -4.55 1.26
N GLN A 707 -6.38 -5.77 1.09
CA GLN A 707 -7.07 -6.55 2.11
C GLN A 707 -6.34 -7.88 2.38
N LEU A 708 -6.64 -8.50 3.53
CA LEU A 708 -6.07 -9.79 3.90
C LEU A 708 -6.57 -10.93 2.99
N ILE A 709 -7.78 -10.79 2.44
CA ILE A 709 -8.46 -11.80 1.61
C ILE A 709 -8.70 -11.22 0.22
N ASP A 710 -8.29 -11.96 -0.81
CA ASP A 710 -8.41 -11.53 -2.20
C ASP A 710 -9.77 -11.89 -2.84
N GLU A 711 -10.51 -12.81 -2.21
CA GLU A 711 -11.76 -13.37 -2.72
C GLU A 711 -12.97 -12.51 -2.29
N SER A 712 -13.82 -12.14 -3.27
CA SER A 712 -14.98 -11.27 -3.05
C SER A 712 -15.92 -11.70 -1.91
N PRO A 713 -16.34 -12.99 -1.78
CA PRO A 713 -17.25 -13.41 -0.70
C PRO A 713 -16.68 -13.21 0.71
N GLY A 714 -15.34 -13.23 0.84
CA GLY A 714 -14.64 -12.99 2.11
C GLY A 714 -14.26 -11.52 2.33
N ASN A 715 -14.47 -10.66 1.33
CA ASN A 715 -14.05 -9.27 1.31
C ASN A 715 -15.21 -8.31 1.01
N GLY A 716 -16.31 -8.44 1.76
CA GLY A 716 -17.46 -7.53 1.64
C GLY A 716 -18.20 -7.57 0.29
N GLY A 717 -17.93 -8.55 -0.57
CA GLY A 717 -18.50 -8.67 -1.90
C GLY A 717 -17.66 -8.04 -3.02
N VAL A 718 -16.51 -7.44 -2.72
CA VAL A 718 -15.62 -6.78 -3.72
C VAL A 718 -14.22 -7.38 -3.68
N ARG A 719 -13.46 -7.29 -4.77
CA ARG A 719 -12.03 -7.67 -4.75
C ARG A 719 -11.15 -6.49 -4.34
N PRO A 720 -10.05 -6.72 -3.59
CA PRO A 720 -9.20 -5.65 -3.07
C PRO A 720 -8.39 -4.92 -4.14
N GLY A 721 -8.09 -3.65 -3.93
CA GLY A 721 -7.12 -2.91 -4.75
C GLY A 721 -5.78 -3.65 -4.85
N PHE A 722 -5.23 -3.73 -6.08
CA PHE A 722 -3.94 -4.37 -6.33
C PHE A 722 -3.22 -3.74 -7.54
N PRO A 723 -1.90 -3.48 -7.46
CA PRO A 723 -1.09 -3.49 -6.24
C PRO A 723 -1.46 -2.30 -5.33
N PHE A 724 -1.50 -2.48 -4.02
CA PHE A 724 -1.89 -1.43 -3.07
C PHE A 724 -0.67 -0.68 -2.53
N LEU A 725 -0.36 0.49 -3.09
CA LEU A 725 0.85 1.25 -2.73
C LEU A 725 0.73 1.91 -1.35
N THR A 726 -0.48 2.17 -0.87
CA THR A 726 -0.73 2.80 0.43
C THR A 726 -0.20 1.95 1.57
N GLY A 727 -0.45 0.64 1.55
CA GLY A 727 0.09 -0.29 2.55
C GLY A 727 1.62 -0.40 2.48
N MET A 728 2.19 -0.39 1.27
CA MET A 728 3.66 -0.36 1.10
C MET A 728 4.26 0.92 1.70
N GLY A 729 3.60 2.06 1.49
CA GLY A 729 3.98 3.35 2.07
C GLY A 729 3.94 3.33 3.60
N GLY A 730 2.84 2.83 4.18
CA GLY A 730 2.71 2.63 5.62
C GLY A 730 3.87 1.80 6.19
N ALA A 731 4.11 0.61 5.66
CA ALA A 731 5.21 -0.25 6.11
C ALA A 731 6.60 0.41 5.92
N ASN A 732 6.78 1.25 4.89
CA ASN A 732 8.02 1.95 4.63
C ASN A 732 8.36 3.03 5.67
N ARG A 733 7.39 3.47 6.48
CA ARG A 733 7.55 4.46 7.56
C ARG A 733 8.14 3.87 8.84
N ILE A 734 7.93 2.58 9.11
CA ILE A 734 8.14 1.97 10.44
C ILE A 734 9.58 2.10 10.94
N ALA A 735 10.57 1.80 10.12
CA ALA A 735 11.97 1.86 10.56
C ALA A 735 12.36 3.27 11.00
N ILE A 736 12.02 4.29 10.20
CA ILE A 736 12.47 5.67 10.43
C ILE A 736 11.62 6.40 11.48
N PHE A 737 10.30 6.28 11.42
CA PHE A 737 9.40 6.97 12.35
C PHE A 737 9.15 6.16 13.63
N GLY A 738 9.20 4.83 13.56
CA GLY A 738 9.08 3.94 14.71
C GLY A 738 10.41 3.68 15.40
N TYR A 739 11.29 2.84 14.82
CA TYR A 739 12.48 2.36 15.52
C TYR A 739 13.55 3.42 15.80
N LEU A 740 13.76 4.37 14.86
CA LEU A 740 14.59 5.55 15.12
C LEU A 740 13.83 6.61 15.95
N GLY A 741 12.49 6.59 15.90
CA GLY A 741 11.63 7.55 16.58
C GLY A 741 11.75 8.96 16.00
N LEU A 742 12.04 9.11 14.71
CA LEU A 742 12.27 10.40 14.06
C LEU A 742 11.01 11.27 14.09
N HIS A 743 11.09 12.46 14.69
CA HIS A 743 10.08 13.50 14.56
C HIS A 743 10.61 14.67 13.74
N LEU A 744 9.81 15.11 12.78
CA LEU A 744 10.15 16.20 11.88
C LEU A 744 9.82 17.54 12.54
N LEU A 745 10.85 18.30 12.92
CA LEU A 745 10.73 19.65 13.48
C LEU A 745 11.63 20.62 12.69
N LEU A 746 11.20 21.87 12.52
CA LEU A 746 11.94 22.85 11.71
C LEU A 746 13.27 23.26 12.32
N ASP A 747 13.31 23.45 13.63
CA ASP A 747 14.41 24.08 14.36
C ASP A 747 15.42 23.08 14.92
N LYS A 748 15.04 21.80 15.01
CA LYS A 748 15.89 20.71 15.51
C LYS A 748 15.55 19.36 14.91
N LEU A 749 16.51 18.44 14.92
CA LEU A 749 16.27 17.03 14.65
C LEU A 749 15.81 16.35 15.95
N GLU A 750 14.64 15.73 15.98
CA GLU A 750 14.18 14.98 17.16
C GLU A 750 14.13 13.47 16.88
N ILE A 751 14.65 12.67 17.82
CA ILE A 751 14.67 11.20 17.76
C ILE A 751 14.35 10.59 19.13
N ASP A 752 13.89 9.34 19.17
CA ASP A 752 13.70 8.56 20.41
C ASP A 752 13.91 7.05 20.18
N PRO A 753 15.16 6.63 19.86
CA PRO A 753 15.40 5.32 19.27
C PRO A 753 15.10 4.17 20.24
N SER A 754 14.41 3.15 19.74
CA SER A 754 14.10 1.91 20.45
C SER A 754 14.00 0.76 19.45
N LEU A 755 15.04 -0.07 19.41
CA LEU A 755 15.12 -1.20 18.48
C LEU A 755 14.52 -2.46 19.12
N PRO A 756 13.51 -3.11 18.52
CA PRO A 756 12.99 -4.38 19.02
C PRO A 756 14.08 -5.44 19.19
N PRO A 757 13.99 -6.32 20.20
CA PRO A 757 15.02 -7.33 20.48
C PRO A 757 15.21 -8.36 19.36
N GLN A 758 14.19 -8.57 18.53
CA GLN A 758 14.24 -9.44 17.35
C GLN A 758 15.14 -8.89 16.24
N ILE A 759 15.43 -7.58 16.24
CA ILE A 759 16.27 -6.93 15.22
C ILE A 759 17.66 -6.67 15.81
N PRO A 760 18.68 -7.53 15.55
CA PRO A 760 19.99 -7.39 16.19
C PRO A 760 20.75 -6.13 15.75
N TRP A 761 20.54 -5.70 14.51
CA TRP A 761 21.22 -4.58 13.89
C TRP A 761 20.34 -3.96 12.81
N LEU A 762 20.31 -2.62 12.73
CA LEU A 762 19.59 -1.89 11.70
C LEU A 762 20.41 -0.69 11.24
N THR A 763 20.75 -0.64 9.95
CA THR A 763 21.20 0.60 9.32
C THR A 763 20.01 1.26 8.68
N TYR A 764 19.64 2.44 9.15
CA TYR A 764 18.58 3.22 8.54
C TYR A 764 19.06 3.79 7.21
N ARG A 765 18.12 3.98 6.29
CA ARG A 765 18.34 4.80 5.09
C ARG A 765 18.89 6.17 5.46
N THR A 766 19.71 6.74 4.59
CA THR A 766 20.09 8.16 4.66
C THR A 766 18.81 8.98 4.56
N PHE A 767 18.57 9.82 5.57
CA PHE A 767 17.43 10.72 5.62
C PHE A 767 17.89 12.17 5.72
N TYR A 768 17.03 13.12 5.38
CA TYR A 768 17.37 14.53 5.26
C TYR A 768 16.62 15.36 6.29
N TRP A 769 17.34 16.30 6.90
CA TRP A 769 16.80 17.35 7.74
C TRP A 769 17.41 18.68 7.30
N GLN A 770 16.58 19.67 6.98
CA GLN A 770 16.96 20.96 6.40
C GLN A 770 17.88 20.81 5.18
N GLY A 771 17.62 19.78 4.36
CA GLY A 771 18.39 19.39 3.18
C GLY A 771 19.73 18.71 3.47
N HIS A 772 20.10 18.46 4.72
CA HIS A 772 21.32 17.77 5.08
C HIS A 772 21.10 16.28 5.33
N GLY A 773 21.82 15.43 4.60
CA GLY A 773 21.72 13.98 4.73
C GLY A 773 22.41 13.47 6.00
N ILE A 774 21.70 12.62 6.73
CA ILE A 774 22.07 12.01 7.99
C ILE A 774 21.98 10.49 7.82
N GLN A 775 23.01 9.79 8.29
CA GLN A 775 23.02 8.34 8.40
C GLN A 775 22.83 7.96 9.87
N ALA A 776 22.08 6.89 10.10
CA ALA A 776 21.89 6.34 11.43
C ALA A 776 22.08 4.82 11.41
N VAL A 777 22.69 4.30 12.47
CA VAL A 777 22.86 2.86 12.68
C VAL A 777 22.53 2.52 14.12
N SER A 778 21.65 1.55 14.32
CA SER A 778 21.17 1.11 15.63
C SER A 778 21.55 -0.34 15.89
N ASN A 779 21.86 -0.60 17.15
CA ASN A 779 21.94 -1.95 17.72
C ASN A 779 21.04 -2.01 18.96
N GLN A 780 21.17 -3.07 19.76
CA GLN A 780 20.35 -3.23 20.96
C GLN A 780 20.61 -2.20 22.09
N THR A 781 21.72 -1.45 22.05
CA THR A 781 22.14 -0.56 23.15
C THR A 781 22.13 0.92 22.82
N HIS A 782 22.44 1.27 21.57
CA HIS A 782 22.62 2.65 21.16
C HIS A 782 22.39 2.83 19.66
N THR A 783 22.09 4.06 19.28
CA THR A 783 22.03 4.54 17.90
C THR A 783 23.14 5.54 17.67
N MET A 784 23.87 5.37 16.57
CA MET A 784 24.92 6.27 16.11
C MET A 784 24.41 7.07 14.92
N LEU A 785 24.49 8.41 15.00
CA LEU A 785 24.17 9.33 13.92
C LEU A 785 25.44 9.95 13.35
N THR A 786 25.52 10.05 12.03
CA THR A 786 26.62 10.70 11.30
C THR A 786 26.08 11.57 10.19
N ARG A 787 26.77 12.68 9.89
CA ARG A 787 26.52 13.43 8.66
C ARG A 787 26.98 12.59 7.47
N SER A 788 26.10 12.39 6.49
CA SER A 788 26.37 11.51 5.34
C SER A 788 27.38 12.10 4.34
N GLY A 789 27.59 13.43 4.38
CA GLY A 789 28.34 14.17 3.37
C GLY A 789 27.51 14.51 2.11
N HIS A 790 26.32 13.93 1.96
CA HIS A 790 25.36 14.24 0.90
C HIS A 790 24.37 15.29 1.41
N SER A 791 24.37 16.48 0.82
CA SER A 791 23.36 17.52 1.09
C SER A 791 22.67 17.88 -0.21
N LEU A 792 21.38 18.18 -0.13
CA LEU A 792 20.59 18.67 -1.25
C LEU A 792 21.08 20.06 -1.68
N HIS A 793 20.82 20.44 -2.92
CA HIS A 793 21.12 21.78 -3.40
C HIS A 793 20.34 22.87 -2.66
N SER A 794 19.16 22.53 -2.13
CA SER A 794 18.31 23.40 -1.31
C SER A 794 18.69 23.44 0.17
N ALA A 795 19.77 22.77 0.59
CA ALA A 795 20.09 22.64 2.01
C ALA A 795 20.30 23.99 2.69
N ASN A 796 19.79 24.11 3.92
CA ASN A 796 19.88 25.33 4.70
C ASN A 796 21.35 25.64 5.03
N GLY A 797 21.89 26.69 4.42
CA GLY A 797 23.31 27.04 4.53
C GLY A 797 23.81 27.28 5.95
N THR A 798 22.92 27.52 6.92
CA THR A 798 23.26 27.66 8.35
C THR A 798 24.00 26.44 8.89
N TYR A 799 23.65 25.23 8.46
CA TYR A 799 24.20 23.97 8.98
C TYR A 799 25.26 23.33 8.07
N ASN A 800 25.83 24.12 7.15
CA ASN A 800 27.00 23.70 6.37
C ASN A 800 28.21 23.44 7.30
N ASP A 801 28.52 24.43 8.13
CA ASP A 801 29.68 24.40 9.04
C ASP A 801 29.28 24.30 10.53
N ARG A 802 28.00 24.49 10.83
CA ARG A 802 27.47 24.40 12.20
C ARG A 802 26.93 23.00 12.49
N SER A 803 26.92 22.65 13.77
CA SER A 803 26.30 21.41 14.24
C SER A 803 24.78 21.48 14.12
N ILE A 804 24.16 20.37 13.75
CA ILE A 804 22.70 20.21 13.79
C ILE A 804 22.27 20.00 15.26
N PRO A 805 21.32 20.78 15.79
CA PRO A 805 20.75 20.53 17.11
C PRO A 805 19.90 19.26 17.08
N VAL A 806 20.15 18.35 18.02
CA VAL A 806 19.47 17.07 18.16
C VAL A 806 18.79 17.01 19.52
N HIS A 807 17.48 16.76 19.53
CA HIS A 807 16.70 16.52 20.73
C HIS A 807 16.38 15.02 20.85
N VAL A 808 16.63 14.46 22.03
CA VAL A 808 16.21 13.08 22.36
C VAL A 808 15.01 13.22 23.27
N ARG A 809 13.82 12.70 22.90
CA ARG A 809 12.51 13.09 23.48
C ARG A 809 12.41 13.04 25.01
N ASN A 810 13.18 12.17 25.65
CA ASN A 810 13.19 11.98 27.10
C ASN A 810 14.40 12.64 27.81
N GLU A 811 15.19 13.45 27.11
CA GLU A 811 16.34 14.17 27.65
C GLU A 811 16.10 15.69 27.70
N PRO A 812 16.43 16.37 28.82
CA PRO A 812 16.14 17.80 28.98
C PRO A 812 17.10 18.72 28.21
N HIS A 813 18.13 18.18 27.56
CA HIS A 813 19.21 18.96 26.96
C HIS A 813 19.40 18.61 25.49
N LEU A 814 19.66 19.64 24.67
CA LEU A 814 20.04 19.43 23.27
C LEU A 814 21.43 18.81 23.17
N ARG A 815 21.55 17.86 22.25
CA ARG A 815 22.81 17.34 21.72
C ARG A 815 23.11 18.00 20.38
N TYR A 816 24.31 17.78 19.87
CA TYR A 816 24.78 18.44 18.65
C TYR A 816 25.48 17.44 17.74
N LEU A 817 24.96 17.28 16.53
CA LEU A 817 25.57 16.45 15.49
C LEU A 817 26.54 17.29 14.66
N TYR A 818 27.84 17.02 14.83
CA TYR A 818 28.92 17.72 14.13
C TYR A 818 29.24 17.05 12.79
N ALA A 819 29.73 17.83 11.82
CA ALA A 819 30.14 17.31 10.51
C ALA A 819 31.24 16.23 10.57
N THR A 820 32.09 16.24 11.61
CA THR A 820 33.29 15.39 11.70
C THR A 820 33.22 14.32 12.79
N LYS A 821 32.16 14.29 13.60
CA LYS A 821 32.07 13.40 14.75
C LYS A 821 30.68 12.75 14.83
N PRO A 822 30.61 11.42 15.03
CA PRO A 822 29.35 10.75 15.26
C PRO A 822 28.73 11.21 16.58
N LEU A 823 27.40 11.26 16.61
CA LEU A 823 26.61 11.42 17.83
C LEU A 823 26.09 10.03 18.25
N ILE A 824 26.37 9.62 19.48
CA ILE A 824 25.89 8.35 20.04
C ILE A 824 24.78 8.66 21.04
N VAL A 825 23.62 8.02 20.84
CA VAL A 825 22.43 8.16 21.68
C VAL A 825 22.06 6.77 22.24
N PRO A 826 21.86 6.62 23.55
CA PRO A 826 21.39 5.34 24.11
C PRO A 826 19.98 5.02 23.61
N ASN A 827 19.72 3.75 23.32
CA ASN A 827 18.38 3.32 22.94
C ASN A 827 17.51 3.09 24.18
N ARG A 828 16.19 3.27 24.05
CA ARG A 828 15.25 2.77 25.04
C ARG A 828 15.23 1.24 24.99
N HIS A 829 15.12 0.62 26.16
CA HIS A 829 15.18 -0.85 26.31
C HIS A 829 13.80 -1.44 26.61
N ILE A 830 12.77 -0.99 25.89
CA ILE A 830 11.37 -1.37 26.13
C ILE A 830 11.18 -2.88 26.05
N GLY A 831 11.78 -3.53 25.04
CA GLY A 831 11.72 -4.98 24.86
C GLY A 831 12.33 -5.82 25.98
N GLN A 832 13.18 -5.21 26.81
CA GLN A 832 13.80 -5.86 27.97
C GLN A 832 12.99 -5.64 29.27
N MET A 833 12.03 -4.72 29.25
CA MET A 833 11.12 -4.50 30.36
C MET A 833 10.00 -5.54 30.30
N GLU A 834 9.89 -6.36 31.34
CA GLU A 834 8.85 -7.38 31.44
C GLU A 834 7.51 -6.73 31.76
N THR A 835 6.47 -6.97 30.93
CA THR A 835 5.09 -6.57 31.23
C THR A 835 4.60 -7.24 32.52
N VAL A 836 4.99 -8.49 32.73
CA VAL A 836 4.77 -9.23 33.97
C VAL A 836 6.10 -9.68 34.53
N ARG A 837 6.41 -9.25 35.76
CA ARG A 837 7.66 -9.60 36.44
C ARG A 837 7.91 -11.12 36.47
N GLY A 838 9.07 -11.54 35.99
CA GLY A 838 9.50 -12.93 35.87
C GLY A 838 8.95 -13.65 34.65
N ASN A 839 8.47 -12.93 33.63
CA ASN A 839 8.01 -13.53 32.38
C ASN A 839 9.21 -13.95 31.51
N ILE A 840 9.65 -15.18 31.70
CA ILE A 840 10.79 -15.78 31.02
C ILE A 840 10.61 -16.00 29.51
N LEU A 841 9.39 -15.81 28.98
CA LEU A 841 9.08 -16.06 27.57
C LEU A 841 8.90 -14.76 26.79
N GLN A 842 8.91 -13.58 27.42
CA GLN A 842 8.57 -12.36 26.72
C GLN A 842 9.59 -12.03 25.64
N CYS A 843 9.12 -11.71 24.43
CA CYS A 843 9.95 -11.27 23.32
C CYS A 843 11.07 -12.23 22.90
N GLU A 844 10.87 -13.53 23.12
CA GLU A 844 11.74 -14.55 22.54
C GLU A 844 11.70 -14.50 21.00
N ILE A 845 12.83 -14.84 20.38
CA ILE A 845 13.03 -14.71 18.94
C ILE A 845 12.51 -15.93 18.19
N ASP A 846 12.82 -17.13 18.69
CA ASP A 846 12.48 -18.38 18.03
C ASP A 846 11.09 -18.89 18.44
N VAL A 847 10.06 -18.38 17.74
CA VAL A 847 8.65 -18.71 17.98
C VAL A 847 7.97 -19.16 16.69
N TRP A 848 7.31 -20.31 16.72
CA TRP A 848 6.56 -20.82 15.57
C TRP A 848 5.31 -21.59 16.00
N ALA A 849 4.40 -21.82 15.06
CA ALA A 849 3.21 -22.63 15.30
C ALA A 849 3.11 -23.81 14.33
N THR A 850 2.41 -24.87 14.75
CA THR A 850 2.02 -25.97 13.86
C THR A 850 0.77 -25.59 13.09
N GLY A 851 0.80 -25.75 11.77
CA GLY A 851 -0.31 -25.36 10.90
C GLY A 851 -0.38 -23.86 10.69
N ASP A 852 -1.42 -23.43 9.97
CA ASP A 852 -1.59 -22.03 9.60
C ASP A 852 -2.16 -21.21 10.77
N SER A 853 -1.64 -20.00 10.95
CA SER A 853 -2.26 -18.99 11.80
C SER A 853 -3.33 -18.24 11.01
N ALA A 854 -4.34 -17.72 11.69
CA ALA A 854 -5.27 -16.79 11.08
C ALA A 854 -4.48 -15.56 10.53
N PRO A 855 -4.89 -14.99 9.38
CA PRO A 855 -4.20 -13.85 8.79
C PRO A 855 -4.00 -12.71 9.79
N GLY A 856 -2.76 -12.21 9.88
CA GLY A 856 -2.40 -11.15 10.83
C GLY A 856 -2.50 -11.54 12.31
N GLN A 857 -2.46 -12.83 12.67
CA GLN A 857 -2.52 -13.31 14.07
C GLN A 857 -1.35 -14.27 14.35
N ILE A 858 -0.12 -13.76 14.25
CA ILE A 858 1.11 -14.57 14.20
C ILE A 858 1.55 -15.09 15.58
N PRO A 859 2.38 -16.15 15.65
CA PRO A 859 2.79 -16.77 16.92
C PRO A 859 3.48 -15.81 17.91
N LEU A 860 4.32 -14.89 17.43
CA LEU A 860 5.02 -13.92 18.28
C LEU A 860 4.07 -13.09 19.16
N ALA A 861 2.87 -12.80 18.67
CA ALA A 861 1.86 -12.05 19.40
C ALA A 861 1.39 -12.70 20.71
N ALA A 862 1.68 -13.99 20.94
CA ALA A 862 1.39 -14.65 22.21
C ALA A 862 2.36 -14.25 23.34
N ILE A 863 3.51 -13.65 23.02
CA ILE A 863 4.60 -13.39 23.97
C ILE A 863 5.19 -11.98 23.86
N ASP A 864 4.60 -11.10 23.07
CA ASP A 864 5.17 -9.77 22.83
C ASP A 864 4.93 -8.77 23.98
N GLY A 865 4.12 -9.15 24.97
CA GLY A 865 3.83 -8.37 26.16
C GLY A 865 2.73 -7.34 26.00
N ALA A 866 2.02 -7.29 24.86
CA ALA A 866 0.81 -6.48 24.68
C ALA A 866 -0.46 -7.33 24.84
N ALA A 867 -1.53 -6.67 25.28
CA ALA A 867 -2.83 -7.32 25.42
C ALA A 867 -3.69 -7.20 24.14
N SER A 868 -3.34 -6.25 23.28
CA SER A 868 -4.03 -5.89 22.04
C SER A 868 -3.64 -6.76 20.85
N THR A 869 -2.44 -7.35 20.85
CA THR A 869 -2.00 -8.35 19.88
C THR A 869 -2.38 -9.76 20.37
N LYS A 870 -2.57 -10.69 19.42
CA LYS A 870 -2.90 -12.09 19.75
C LYS A 870 -2.50 -13.05 18.63
N TRP A 871 -2.06 -14.24 19.03
CA TRP A 871 -1.92 -15.39 18.15
C TRP A 871 -3.26 -16.13 18.06
N GLN A 872 -3.64 -16.54 16.85
CA GLN A 872 -4.83 -17.35 16.64
C GLN A 872 -4.56 -18.42 15.56
N PRO A 873 -4.81 -19.71 15.84
CA PRO A 873 -4.81 -20.75 14.80
C PRO A 873 -5.89 -20.52 13.73
N ALA A 874 -5.62 -20.93 12.49
CA ALA A 874 -6.59 -20.83 11.39
C ALA A 874 -7.77 -21.82 11.54
N ASP A 875 -7.54 -22.99 12.17
CA ASP A 875 -8.58 -23.99 12.45
C ASP A 875 -8.68 -24.26 13.96
N ALA A 876 -9.90 -24.37 14.47
CA ALA A 876 -10.19 -24.65 15.87
C ALA A 876 -10.41 -26.16 16.15
N ARG A 877 -10.55 -27.00 15.13
CA ARG A 877 -10.86 -28.44 15.26
C ARG A 877 -9.66 -29.23 15.79
N ASP A 878 -8.50 -29.02 15.20
CA ASP A 878 -7.27 -29.69 15.56
C ASP A 878 -6.53 -28.94 16.67
N ILE A 879 -5.68 -29.65 17.41
CA ILE A 879 -4.79 -28.98 18.38
C ILE A 879 -3.68 -28.28 17.61
N ALA A 880 -3.65 -26.96 17.71
CA ALA A 880 -2.54 -26.15 17.23
C ALA A 880 -1.54 -25.93 18.37
N TYR A 881 -0.27 -26.15 18.10
CA TYR A 881 0.81 -25.88 19.05
C TYR A 881 1.61 -24.66 18.62
N LEU A 882 1.73 -23.70 19.53
CA LEU A 882 2.79 -22.70 19.49
C LEU A 882 4.00 -23.23 20.26
N THR A 883 5.20 -23.05 19.70
CA THR A 883 6.47 -23.49 20.31
C THR A 883 7.42 -22.31 20.42
N ILE A 884 8.12 -22.24 21.55
CA ILE A 884 9.14 -21.24 21.85
C ILE A 884 10.43 -21.98 22.19
N ASP A 885 11.53 -21.65 21.52
CA ASP A 885 12.88 -22.09 21.88
C ASP A 885 13.54 -21.02 22.77
N MET A 886 13.89 -21.38 24.02
CA MET A 886 14.61 -20.48 24.94
C MET A 886 16.14 -20.69 24.90
N GLY A 887 16.61 -21.55 24.00
CA GLY A 887 18.00 -21.97 23.92
C GLY A 887 18.45 -22.72 25.18
N ASP A 888 19.68 -22.47 25.62
CA ASP A 888 20.28 -23.13 26.78
C ASP A 888 19.89 -22.49 28.13
N ARG A 889 18.81 -21.71 28.16
CA ARG A 889 18.33 -21.02 29.36
C ARG A 889 17.22 -21.84 30.04
N PHE A 890 17.46 -22.25 31.29
CA PHE A 890 16.53 -23.06 32.07
C PHE A 890 16.05 -22.30 33.31
N TYR A 891 14.74 -22.19 33.47
CA TYR A 891 14.12 -21.47 34.58
C TYR A 891 13.11 -22.34 35.33
N PRO A 892 12.97 -22.18 36.66
CA PRO A 892 11.88 -22.80 37.40
C PRO A 892 10.56 -22.04 37.15
N ILE A 893 9.59 -22.72 36.54
CA ILE A 893 8.24 -22.22 36.34
C ILE A 893 7.44 -22.49 37.62
N ASN A 894 6.94 -21.42 38.24
CA ASN A 894 6.07 -21.49 39.42
C ASN A 894 4.61 -21.15 39.08
N LYS A 895 4.42 -20.43 37.97
CA LYS A 895 3.15 -19.82 37.60
C LYS A 895 3.08 -19.70 36.08
N VAL A 896 1.88 -19.90 35.55
CA VAL A 896 1.56 -19.66 34.15
C VAL A 896 0.42 -18.66 34.07
N LEU A 897 0.57 -17.66 33.21
CA LEU A 897 -0.38 -16.59 32.98
C LEU A 897 -0.71 -16.52 31.49
N PHE A 898 -1.99 -16.46 31.17
CA PHE A 898 -2.48 -16.25 29.83
C PHE A 898 -3.43 -15.06 29.81
N ASP A 899 -3.34 -14.26 28.76
CA ASP A 899 -4.46 -13.47 28.26
C ASP A 899 -4.93 -14.09 26.94
N TRP A 900 -6.15 -14.62 26.93
CA TRP A 900 -6.78 -15.26 25.79
C TRP A 900 -7.56 -14.26 24.91
N GLY A 901 -7.60 -12.98 25.29
CA GLY A 901 -8.43 -11.98 24.63
C GLY A 901 -9.92 -12.36 24.65
N GLN A 902 -10.56 -12.32 23.49
CA GLN A 902 -11.99 -12.64 23.35
C GLN A 902 -12.27 -14.11 22.96
N HIS A 903 -11.27 -14.85 22.48
CA HIS A 903 -11.44 -16.21 21.97
C HIS A 903 -10.75 -17.22 22.91
N VAL A 904 -11.39 -17.52 24.03
CA VAL A 904 -10.86 -18.49 25.01
C VAL A 904 -10.92 -19.91 24.43
N PRO A 905 -9.82 -20.69 24.44
CA PRO A 905 -9.83 -22.05 23.93
C PRO A 905 -10.64 -22.99 24.83
N VAL A 906 -11.22 -24.05 24.27
CA VAL A 906 -11.94 -25.07 25.05
C VAL A 906 -10.97 -25.91 25.86
N HIS A 907 -9.87 -26.34 25.23
CA HIS A 907 -8.76 -26.97 25.93
C HIS A 907 -7.44 -26.29 25.58
N TYR A 908 -6.56 -26.27 26.57
CA TYR A 908 -5.18 -25.85 26.39
C TYR A 908 -4.27 -26.73 27.24
N LYS A 909 -3.01 -26.84 26.83
CA LYS A 909 -1.95 -27.48 27.62
C LYS A 909 -0.61 -26.82 27.38
N VAL A 910 0.19 -26.70 28.44
CA VAL A 910 1.59 -26.26 28.37
C VAL A 910 2.50 -27.45 28.60
N LEU A 911 3.41 -27.69 27.67
CA LEU A 911 4.40 -28.76 27.74
C LEU A 911 5.81 -28.16 27.73
N THR A 912 6.72 -28.72 28.51
CA THR A 912 8.15 -28.39 28.43
C THR A 912 8.96 -29.62 28.03
N THR A 913 10.03 -29.44 27.25
CA THR A 913 10.92 -30.54 26.82
C THR A 913 12.34 -30.07 26.53
N ASN A 914 13.27 -31.02 26.55
CA ASN A 914 14.64 -30.87 26.05
C ASN A 914 14.88 -31.62 24.73
N ALA A 915 13.88 -32.33 24.22
CA ALA A 915 13.98 -33.07 22.97
C ALA A 915 14.24 -32.10 21.80
N SER A 916 15.11 -32.52 20.87
CA SER A 916 15.57 -31.70 19.74
C SER A 916 14.46 -31.27 18.78
N HIS A 917 14.68 -30.14 18.10
CA HIS A 917 13.84 -29.53 17.06
C HIS A 917 13.09 -30.53 16.16
N GLY A 918 11.79 -30.29 15.95
CA GLY A 918 10.95 -31.05 15.01
C GLY A 918 10.15 -32.21 15.63
N ALA A 919 10.41 -32.55 16.89
CA ALA A 919 9.50 -33.37 17.68
C ALA A 919 8.21 -32.58 17.92
N SER A 920 7.23 -32.76 17.04
CA SER A 920 5.89 -32.37 17.39
C SER A 920 5.52 -33.13 18.68
N PRO A 921 4.82 -32.53 19.65
CA PRO A 921 4.30 -33.26 20.81
C PRO A 921 3.33 -34.42 20.43
N TYR A 922 3.16 -34.70 19.13
CA TYR A 922 2.54 -35.88 18.54
C TYR A 922 3.47 -37.07 18.29
N ASP A 923 4.80 -36.92 18.36
CA ASP A 923 5.71 -38.04 18.10
C ASP A 923 5.72 -39.00 19.31
N THR A 924 4.97 -40.09 19.17
CA THR A 924 4.79 -41.12 20.21
C THR A 924 6.09 -41.76 20.71
N LEU A 925 7.22 -41.52 20.03
CA LEU A 925 8.55 -41.98 20.40
C LEU A 925 9.25 -41.10 21.47
N LEU A 926 8.69 -39.93 21.82
CA LEU A 926 9.31 -38.94 22.72
C LEU A 926 8.47 -38.60 23.97
N LEU A 927 7.42 -39.37 24.26
CA LEU A 927 6.46 -39.10 25.34
C LEU A 927 7.08 -38.99 26.76
N ASP A 928 8.22 -39.65 27.01
CA ASP A 928 8.88 -39.65 28.33
C ASP A 928 9.62 -38.33 28.65
N ASP A 929 9.95 -37.51 27.65
CA ASP A 929 10.70 -36.25 27.83
C ASP A 929 9.80 -35.01 28.01
N TYR A 930 8.51 -35.11 27.67
CA TYR A 930 7.56 -34.00 27.83
C TYR A 930 7.02 -33.92 29.26
N ARG A 931 7.11 -32.75 29.88
CA ARG A 931 6.49 -32.46 31.18
C ARG A 931 5.26 -31.57 30.98
N ASN A 932 4.09 -32.08 31.38
CA ASN A 932 2.85 -31.30 31.35
C ASN A 932 2.78 -30.34 32.54
N VAL A 933 2.98 -29.05 32.27
CA VAL A 933 3.01 -27.99 33.27
C VAL A 933 1.63 -27.67 33.81
N THR A 934 0.58 -27.74 32.99
CA THR A 934 -0.78 -27.26 33.34
C THR A 934 -1.75 -28.36 33.75
N SER A 935 -1.26 -29.57 34.01
CA SER A 935 -2.09 -30.73 34.40
C SER A 935 -2.98 -30.49 35.63
N SER A 936 -2.60 -29.57 36.54
CA SER A 936 -3.35 -29.20 37.74
C SER A 936 -4.32 -28.02 37.57
N CYS A 937 -4.44 -27.42 36.37
CA CYS A 937 -5.11 -26.13 36.17
C CYS A 937 -6.11 -26.10 35.00
N ALA A 938 -6.36 -27.22 34.32
CA ALA A 938 -7.36 -27.30 33.25
C ALA A 938 -8.78 -27.52 33.83
N PRO A 939 -9.85 -27.02 33.16
CA PRO A 939 -9.90 -26.30 31.87
C PRO A 939 -9.73 -24.77 32.01
N ALA A 940 -9.53 -24.07 30.88
CA ALA A 940 -9.45 -22.60 30.84
C ALA A 940 -10.79 -22.00 31.32
N LYS A 941 -10.72 -21.14 32.34
CA LYS A 941 -11.90 -20.46 32.87
C LYS A 941 -12.04 -19.10 32.19
N ILE A 942 -13.25 -18.79 31.77
CA ILE A 942 -13.64 -17.45 31.35
C ILE A 942 -13.63 -16.55 32.59
N SER A 943 -12.62 -15.68 32.72
CA SER A 943 -12.53 -14.74 33.84
C SER A 943 -13.49 -13.56 33.68
N VAL A 944 -13.81 -13.21 32.43
CA VAL A 944 -14.68 -12.10 32.07
C VAL A 944 -15.51 -12.54 30.84
N PRO A 945 -16.72 -13.10 31.04
CA PRO A 945 -17.58 -13.46 29.93
C PRO A 945 -17.74 -12.28 28.99
N TRP A 946 -17.65 -12.53 27.68
CA TRP A 946 -17.94 -11.51 26.69
C TRP A 946 -19.41 -11.09 26.87
N VAL A 947 -19.61 -9.83 27.22
CA VAL A 947 -20.93 -9.20 27.30
C VAL A 947 -20.87 -7.97 26.41
N PRO A 948 -21.61 -7.93 25.29
CA PRO A 948 -21.71 -6.72 24.49
C PRO A 948 -22.26 -5.62 25.40
N SER A 949 -21.54 -4.51 25.49
CA SER A 949 -21.75 -3.47 26.48
C SER A 949 -21.56 -2.14 25.80
N ASN A 950 -22.62 -1.34 25.75
CA ASN A 950 -22.59 0.02 25.19
C ASN A 950 -21.65 0.96 25.99
N GLU A 951 -21.21 0.56 27.18
CA GLU A 951 -20.24 1.32 27.97
C GLU A 951 -18.81 1.12 27.44
N ILE A 952 -18.10 2.23 27.21
CA ILE A 952 -16.66 2.24 26.93
C ILE A 952 -15.91 1.76 28.16
N LYS A 953 -15.03 0.78 27.98
CA LYS A 953 -14.26 0.16 29.06
C LYS A 953 -12.80 0.05 28.65
N LEU A 954 -11.92 0.16 29.63
CA LEU A 954 -10.51 -0.19 29.44
C LEU A 954 -10.41 -1.61 28.92
N TYR A 955 -9.53 -1.84 27.94
CA TYR A 955 -9.33 -3.16 27.39
C TYR A 955 -8.93 -4.15 28.48
N LYS A 956 -9.64 -5.27 28.55
CA LYS A 956 -9.38 -6.35 29.49
C LYS A 956 -9.70 -7.67 28.82
N GLY A 957 -8.68 -8.46 28.53
CA GLY A 957 -8.85 -9.79 27.95
C GLY A 957 -9.22 -10.86 28.99
N ASN A 958 -9.57 -12.05 28.49
CA ASN A 958 -9.87 -13.20 29.34
C ASN A 958 -8.59 -13.84 29.85
N THR A 959 -8.34 -13.74 31.14
CA THR A 959 -7.09 -14.22 31.73
C THR A 959 -7.25 -15.57 32.41
N THR A 960 -6.23 -16.40 32.30
CA THR A 960 -6.08 -17.61 33.12
C THR A 960 -4.79 -17.51 33.92
N ASN A 961 -4.91 -17.72 35.23
CA ASN A 961 -3.78 -17.70 36.14
C ASN A 961 -3.69 -19.04 36.88
N CYS A 962 -2.59 -19.75 36.67
CA CYS A 962 -2.30 -21.04 37.28
C CYS A 962 -1.04 -20.95 38.12
N THR A 963 -1.15 -21.18 39.42
CA THR A 963 0.00 -21.37 40.32
C THR A 963 0.26 -22.87 40.48
N LEU A 964 1.50 -23.30 40.25
CA LEU A 964 1.87 -24.71 40.31
C LEU A 964 2.12 -25.15 41.75
N PRO A 965 1.76 -26.40 42.12
CA PRO A 965 2.00 -26.92 43.47
C PRO A 965 3.49 -27.07 43.79
N SER A 966 4.33 -27.23 42.76
CA SER A 966 5.78 -27.28 42.84
C SER A 966 6.40 -26.70 41.58
N PRO A 967 7.62 -26.10 41.65
CA PRO A 967 8.30 -25.59 40.46
C PRO A 967 8.55 -26.69 39.42
N ILE A 968 8.28 -26.40 38.14
CA ILE A 968 8.60 -27.26 37.00
C ILE A 968 9.65 -26.56 36.15
N TRP A 969 10.73 -27.25 35.77
CA TRP A 969 11.76 -26.66 34.92
C TRP A 969 11.25 -26.46 33.49
N SER A 970 11.57 -25.30 32.92
CA SER A 970 11.13 -24.84 31.61
C SER A 970 11.63 -25.68 30.43
N GLY A 971 12.69 -26.48 30.64
CA GLY A 971 13.40 -27.13 29.54
C GLY A 971 13.97 -26.11 28.56
N ARG A 972 14.36 -26.56 27.36
CA ARG A 972 14.73 -25.69 26.24
C ARG A 972 13.49 -25.19 25.48
N TYR A 973 12.52 -26.08 25.26
CA TYR A 973 11.31 -25.78 24.50
C TYR A 973 10.09 -25.69 25.40
N VAL A 974 9.27 -24.66 25.16
CA VAL A 974 7.94 -24.51 25.76
C VAL A 974 6.90 -24.58 24.64
N HIS A 975 5.92 -25.47 24.79
CA HIS A 975 4.81 -25.62 23.84
C HIS A 975 3.48 -25.23 24.48
N LEU A 976 2.69 -24.42 23.80
CA LEU A 976 1.30 -24.13 24.09
C LEU A 976 0.41 -24.82 23.06
N GLY A 977 -0.27 -25.90 23.44
CA GLY A 977 -1.30 -26.53 22.62
C GLY A 977 -2.67 -25.96 22.95
N VAL A 978 -3.44 -25.55 21.94
CA VAL A 978 -4.82 -25.05 22.08
C VAL A 978 -5.76 -25.72 21.08
N ASN A 979 -7.01 -25.97 21.46
CA ASN A 979 -8.09 -26.33 20.53
C ASN A 979 -9.47 -25.89 21.02
N GLY A 980 -10.39 -25.82 20.06
CA GLY A 980 -11.75 -25.34 20.24
C GLY A 980 -11.82 -23.85 20.57
N SER A 981 -13.03 -23.28 20.48
CA SER A 981 -13.32 -21.92 20.96
C SER A 981 -14.56 -21.91 21.84
N GLN A 982 -14.46 -21.33 23.05
CA GLN A 982 -15.60 -21.15 23.96
C GLN A 982 -16.54 -20.03 23.50
N ALA A 983 -16.07 -19.12 22.65
CA ALA A 983 -16.88 -18.04 22.07
C ALA A 983 -17.85 -18.57 20.99
N TYR A 984 -17.52 -19.69 20.33
CA TYR A 984 -18.33 -20.28 19.27
C TYR A 984 -18.48 -21.80 19.45
N PRO A 985 -19.37 -22.26 20.35
CA PRO A 985 -19.54 -23.68 20.64
C PRO A 985 -19.91 -24.52 19.39
N HIS A 986 -20.66 -23.93 18.46
CA HIS A 986 -21.10 -24.57 17.21
C HIS A 986 -20.08 -24.47 16.05
N ALA A 987 -19.08 -23.61 16.14
CA ALA A 987 -17.99 -23.56 15.15
C ALA A 987 -17.08 -24.79 15.24
N ASN A 988 -17.09 -25.49 16.38
CA ASN A 988 -16.41 -26.77 16.57
C ASN A 988 -17.02 -27.91 15.71
N GLU A 989 -18.21 -27.72 15.12
CA GLU A 989 -18.89 -28.74 14.31
C GLU A 989 -19.15 -28.32 12.84
N LYS A 990 -18.92 -27.06 12.45
CA LYS A 990 -19.33 -26.60 11.11
C LYS A 990 -18.58 -25.37 10.57
N TYR A 991 -17.32 -25.56 10.17
CA TYR A 991 -16.67 -24.75 9.12
C TYR A 991 -15.95 -25.68 8.13
N ASN A 992 -16.74 -26.45 7.38
CA ASN A 992 -16.32 -26.98 6.09
C ASN A 992 -16.70 -25.94 5.03
N ARG A 993 -15.70 -25.21 4.53
CA ARG A 993 -15.49 -24.72 3.14
C ARG A 993 -14.74 -23.40 3.13
N PHE A 994 -13.42 -23.47 3.32
CA PHE A 994 -12.55 -22.86 2.31
C PHE A 994 -12.66 -23.74 1.07
N PRO A 995 -12.96 -23.23 -0.13
CA PRO A 995 -13.18 -24.08 -1.29
C PRO A 995 -11.83 -24.66 -1.76
N THR A 996 -11.49 -25.83 -1.22
CA THR A 996 -10.48 -26.71 -1.80
C THR A 996 -11.16 -27.84 -2.56
N LYS A 997 -10.72 -27.97 -3.82
CA LYS A 997 -10.60 -29.18 -4.66
C LYS A 997 -11.63 -29.46 -5.75
N ALA A 998 -11.08 -29.42 -6.95
CA ALA A 998 -11.31 -30.37 -8.03
C ALA A 998 -11.25 -31.84 -7.56
N LYS A 999 -12.26 -32.61 -8.00
CA LYS A 999 -12.22 -33.98 -8.55
C LYS A 999 -13.48 -34.74 -8.13
N LYS A 1000 -14.32 -35.09 -9.12
CA LYS A 1000 -15.14 -36.30 -9.08
C LYS A 1000 -15.04 -37.00 -10.42
N GLU A 1001 -14.20 -38.04 -10.45
CA GLU A 1001 -14.39 -39.17 -11.34
C GLU A 1001 -15.31 -40.20 -10.66
N ALA A 1002 -16.25 -40.68 -11.47
CA ALA A 1002 -16.74 -42.04 -11.57
C ALA A 1002 -17.56 -42.70 -10.43
N THR A 1003 -18.80 -43.00 -10.84
CA THR A 1003 -19.55 -44.26 -10.68
C THR A 1003 -20.14 -44.64 -9.32
N ALA A 1004 -21.48 -44.60 -9.24
CA ALA A 1004 -22.29 -45.74 -8.80
C ALA A 1004 -23.73 -45.61 -9.33
N THR A 1005 -24.18 -46.70 -9.95
CA THR A 1005 -25.48 -46.96 -10.58
C THR A 1005 -26.51 -47.43 -9.53
N ALA A 1006 -27.80 -47.29 -9.86
CA ALA A 1006 -28.98 -47.96 -9.29
C ALA A 1006 -29.54 -47.41 -7.96
N LEU A 1007 -30.85 -47.30 -7.69
CA LEU A 1007 -32.13 -47.44 -8.39
C LEU A 1007 -33.23 -47.11 -7.33
N PHE A 1008 -34.45 -46.76 -7.79
CA PHE A 1008 -35.74 -46.59 -7.07
C PHE A 1008 -36.07 -45.16 -6.53
N ASP A 1009 -36.93 -44.36 -7.17
CA ASP A 1009 -38.43 -44.40 -7.33
C ASP A 1009 -39.13 -43.83 -6.08
N ASP A 1010 -39.50 -42.53 -6.04
CA ASP A 1010 -40.71 -41.84 -6.53
C ASP A 1010 -41.78 -41.65 -5.42
N SER A 1011 -42.52 -40.54 -5.55
CA SER A 1011 -43.76 -40.12 -4.88
C SER A 1011 -43.72 -39.17 -3.66
N SER A 1012 -44.18 -37.95 -3.97
CA SER A 1012 -45.20 -37.14 -3.26
C SER A 1012 -44.99 -36.73 -1.79
N SER A 1013 -44.99 -35.42 -1.52
CA SER A 1013 -46.19 -34.64 -1.16
C SER A 1013 -45.80 -33.41 -0.33
N ASP A 1014 -46.38 -32.28 -0.69
CA ASP A 1014 -46.34 -31.00 0.03
C ASP A 1014 -46.72 -31.15 1.52
N ALA A 1015 -45.96 -30.48 2.39
CA ALA A 1015 -46.46 -29.98 3.66
C ALA A 1015 -45.65 -28.75 4.10
N ILE A 1016 -46.31 -27.60 4.04
CA ILE A 1016 -45.94 -26.32 4.60
C ILE A 1016 -45.77 -26.46 6.11
N VAL A 1017 -44.62 -26.06 6.64
CA VAL A 1017 -44.45 -25.69 8.05
C VAL A 1017 -43.69 -24.36 8.07
N GLU A 1018 -44.36 -23.34 8.60
CA GLU A 1018 -43.81 -22.02 8.91
C GLU A 1018 -42.63 -22.17 9.87
N GLU A 1019 -41.45 -21.70 9.46
CA GLU A 1019 -40.27 -21.58 10.31
C GLU A 1019 -40.03 -20.08 10.57
N GLU A 1020 -40.10 -19.70 11.84
CA GLU A 1020 -39.80 -18.36 12.36
C GLU A 1020 -38.47 -17.85 11.80
N GLN A 1021 -38.49 -16.68 11.14
CA GLN A 1021 -37.27 -15.98 10.77
C GLN A 1021 -36.52 -15.54 12.03
N VAL A 1022 -35.45 -16.27 12.34
CA VAL A 1022 -34.34 -15.75 13.14
C VAL A 1022 -33.49 -14.89 12.20
N ASP A 1023 -33.67 -13.58 12.29
CA ASP A 1023 -32.80 -12.57 11.68
C ASP A 1023 -31.34 -12.82 12.10
N ARG A 1024 -30.54 -13.33 11.16
CA ARG A 1024 -29.08 -13.38 11.28
C ARG A 1024 -28.51 -12.18 10.55
N TRP A 1025 -28.03 -11.22 11.35
CA TRP A 1025 -26.92 -10.30 11.10
C TRP A 1025 -26.51 -10.15 9.62
N LYS A 1026 -27.13 -9.20 8.92
CA LYS A 1026 -26.51 -8.55 7.77
C LYS A 1026 -25.46 -7.55 8.29
N PRO A 1027 -24.27 -7.43 7.67
CA PRO A 1027 -23.40 -6.29 7.91
C PRO A 1027 -24.19 -5.02 7.57
N TRP A 1028 -24.19 -4.06 8.49
CA TRP A 1028 -24.79 -2.74 8.30
C TRP A 1028 -24.11 -2.08 7.09
N ARG A 1029 -24.84 -1.85 6.00
CA ARG A 1029 -24.32 -1.18 4.82
C ARG A 1029 -24.54 0.33 4.96
N PRO A 1030 -23.59 1.21 4.61
CA PRO A 1030 -23.77 2.67 4.64
C PRO A 1030 -25.03 3.16 3.90
N TRP A 1031 -25.49 2.41 2.90
CA TRP A 1031 -26.67 2.69 2.07
C TRP A 1031 -28.01 2.51 2.79
N ASP A 1032 -28.08 1.68 3.84
CA ASP A 1032 -29.34 1.40 4.54
C ASP A 1032 -29.77 2.60 5.42
N ALA A 1033 -28.81 3.40 5.90
CA ALA A 1033 -29.06 4.62 6.68
C ALA A 1033 -29.79 5.70 5.85
N TRP A 1034 -29.50 5.79 4.54
CA TRP A 1034 -30.15 6.73 3.64
C TRP A 1034 -31.60 6.34 3.31
N HIS A 1035 -31.90 5.04 3.20
CA HIS A 1035 -33.29 4.58 3.05
C HIS A 1035 -34.12 4.84 4.32
N THR A 1036 -33.53 4.72 5.52
CA THR A 1036 -34.20 5.16 6.76
C THR A 1036 -34.37 6.67 6.86
N TRP A 1037 -33.46 7.47 6.28
CA TRP A 1037 -33.59 8.94 6.25
C TRP A 1037 -34.61 9.41 5.20
N GLN A 1038 -34.68 8.77 4.03
CA GLN A 1038 -35.73 8.95 3.02
C GLN A 1038 -37.11 8.56 3.59
N ALA A 1039 -37.21 7.42 4.29
CA ALA A 1039 -38.44 7.01 4.98
C ALA A 1039 -38.88 8.04 6.04
N TRP A 1040 -37.93 8.62 6.80
CA TRP A 1040 -38.23 9.73 7.74
C TRP A 1040 -38.64 11.02 7.05
N LYS A 1041 -38.09 11.32 5.86
CA LYS A 1041 -38.46 12.51 5.07
C LYS A 1041 -39.84 12.35 4.44
N GLU A 1042 -40.19 11.15 3.98
CA GLU A 1042 -41.51 10.82 3.44
C GLU A 1042 -42.57 10.79 4.55
N GLU A 1043 -42.27 10.25 5.74
CA GLU A 1043 -43.18 10.30 6.92
C GLU A 1043 -43.37 11.74 7.45
N ALA A 1044 -42.32 12.57 7.43
CA ALA A 1044 -42.42 13.98 7.84
C ALA A 1044 -43.18 14.84 6.83
N VAL A 1045 -43.10 14.52 5.53
CA VAL A 1045 -43.86 15.21 4.48
C VAL A 1045 -45.32 14.74 4.44
N GLU A 1046 -45.64 13.48 4.74
CA GLU A 1046 -47.02 13.01 4.88
C GLU A 1046 -47.71 13.52 6.16
N THR A 1047 -46.98 13.64 7.27
CA THR A 1047 -47.55 14.13 8.55
C THR A 1047 -47.87 15.63 8.52
N VAL A 1048 -47.19 16.42 7.67
CA VAL A 1048 -47.46 17.87 7.51
C VAL A 1048 -48.56 18.15 6.49
N MET A 1049 -48.91 17.19 5.60
CA MET A 1049 -50.00 17.35 4.62
C MET A 1049 -51.38 16.86 5.09
N SER A 1050 -51.52 16.29 6.30
CA SER A 1050 -52.80 15.76 6.80
C SER A 1050 -53.51 16.59 7.87
N MET A 1051 -53.05 17.81 8.19
CA MET A 1051 -53.75 18.69 9.14
C MET A 1051 -54.61 19.74 8.43
N GLY A 1052 -55.84 19.33 8.12
CA GLY A 1052 -57.08 20.08 8.37
C GLY A 1052 -57.18 21.55 7.91
N THR A 1053 -57.90 21.72 6.81
CA THR A 1053 -58.60 22.93 6.40
C THR A 1053 -59.51 23.51 7.49
N CYS A 1054 -59.38 24.83 7.74
CA CYS A 1054 -60.47 25.69 8.20
C CYS A 1054 -60.46 26.97 7.35
N VAL A 1055 -61.50 27.14 6.55
CA VAL A 1055 -61.77 28.30 5.70
C VAL A 1055 -62.33 29.43 6.55
N VAL A 1056 -61.80 30.66 6.42
CA VAL A 1056 -62.57 31.92 6.40
C VAL A 1056 -61.87 32.91 5.47
N GLU A 1057 -62.68 33.49 4.58
CA GLU A 1057 -62.43 34.52 3.57
C GLU A 1057 -61.86 35.83 4.16
N ASP A 1058 -60.97 36.52 3.43
CA ASP A 1058 -61.30 37.68 2.59
C ASP A 1058 -60.07 38.60 2.35
N ASP A 1059 -60.02 39.05 1.10
CA ASP A 1059 -59.62 40.36 0.59
C ASP A 1059 -58.15 40.86 0.58
N ASP A 1060 -57.80 41.18 -0.67
CA ASP A 1060 -57.19 42.41 -1.17
C ASP A 1060 -55.66 42.63 -1.14
N ASP A 1061 -55.17 42.59 -2.38
CA ASP A 1061 -54.44 43.65 -3.07
C ASP A 1061 -52.93 43.87 -2.86
N ASP A 1062 -52.33 43.96 -4.06
CA ASP A 1062 -51.20 44.77 -4.50
C ASP A 1062 -49.74 44.24 -4.44
N TRP A 1063 -49.23 44.01 -5.66
CA TRP A 1063 -47.98 44.49 -6.30
C TRP A 1063 -46.81 44.89 -5.36
N ASP A 1064 -45.54 44.61 -5.62
CA ASP A 1064 -44.85 44.66 -6.90
C ASP A 1064 -43.41 44.13 -6.75
N TRP A 1065 -42.77 43.89 -7.90
CA TRP A 1065 -41.37 43.51 -8.06
C TRP A 1065 -40.38 44.56 -7.51
N VAL A 1066 -39.16 44.15 -7.16
CA VAL A 1066 -37.88 44.60 -7.76
C VAL A 1066 -36.68 43.98 -7.03
N ALA A 1067 -35.69 43.62 -7.82
CA ALA A 1067 -34.41 42.99 -7.52
C ALA A 1067 -33.50 43.77 -6.55
N ASP A 1068 -32.80 43.04 -5.67
CA ASP A 1068 -31.34 42.91 -5.61
C ASP A 1068 -30.95 41.66 -4.79
#